data_AF-A0A846PAF2-F1
#
_entry.id   AF-A0A846PAF2-F1
#
_cell.length_a   1.000
_cell.length_b   1.000
_cell.length_c   1.000
_cell.angle_alpha   90.00
_cell.angle_beta   90.00
_cell.angle_gamma   90.00
#
_symmetry.space_group_name_H-M   'P 1'
#
loop_
_entity.id
_entity.type
_entity.pdbx_description
1 polymer ?
#
loop_
_entity_poly.entity_id
_entity_poly.type
_entity_poly.pdbx_seq_one_letter_code
_entity_poly.pdbx_strand_id
1 'polypeptide(L)'
;MTRVAGMKLLFVSLLIFTFIPPAPASSADEVFLVKAFTAPDSHRGLPLKRVYVSSTTASEIRLLELRDKLIKMGAKKVNFFVPSLLVFEMPPDPGIESLLTAPDLQVTEEMQISRVVPNEKAFSPAWVKGCYQQAARIHQRSISPLPRDAFRRSFRDTVVVISEAHAKRIQAALLEEMGVTDEKNVNQNSEFMIGDILVQLIFPESNGAMEKDTEEWSNAELSAATSGAVSAMLHFQTEYSYLPMNYVFNVLERVPTRFEPISHNMGDDHVWIKDVMMSLGYTLDDPAGAVHAFNNDGKKRYGTDWVFTAFTANSENSPLHRFKDAFYTAYAFLGGPYLVMPFPAGENPFYIDEVLLYSQIFQHETAHIFWALDEYPTAPGMCGDHSGYLDIYNKNKLWYGPDGQLASCQDTVPCTMINAKEDVGKPWCKYTSGQMGLSVSQSTGIPRVFDSLPIIEFERAGLETVQTDEFVIRLKAISTAVPNRNPSQLESERIDYAAPLKDATFNVDGVGKIKIFPEDGKWDETEEDLAVRLASLRAGLIQIGISVRNAFGRASPFYTKKVFNIGLNYAYFIIDEREEGVHIAWNMAGETFGASFDLHRIEPGPEQFDRIIAHDLAPSDTSNSQFLGFSYLDSDVKPGATYRYYVRGTFTLNVGGSPRTYTSDSIVFKATAMLPIAKGSILSYPSPNPFNPANGRLFLSIDIPGRFTPLGDVVTPSGESGVGPDLVPGAGEVGSQVDVYVYDVLGRRIKGLYSQKELSGVLTIPWDGTNDNNEPVPSGIYFFKVRAGAITETRKVLLIR
;
A
#
# COMPACT_ATOMS: atom_id res chain seq x y z
N MET A 1 -66.96 17.56 -5.77
CA MET A 1 -67.74 18.81 -5.76
C MET A 1 -67.39 19.56 -4.47
N THR A 2 -66.86 20.77 -4.40
CA THR A 2 -66.41 21.78 -5.37
C THR A 2 -65.47 22.73 -4.60
N ARG A 3 -64.41 23.25 -5.23
CA ARG A 3 -63.37 24.10 -4.61
C ARG A 3 -63.90 25.49 -4.21
N VAL A 4 -63.33 26.02 -3.12
CA VAL A 4 -63.61 27.32 -2.50
C VAL A 4 -62.43 28.28 -2.70
N ALA A 5 -62.77 29.51 -3.10
CA ALA A 5 -62.33 30.86 -2.69
C ALA A 5 -60.86 31.11 -2.29
N GLY A 6 -60.31 32.33 -2.40
CA GLY A 6 -60.93 33.63 -2.56
C GLY A 6 -59.87 34.72 -2.42
N MET A 7 -60.26 35.92 -2.82
CA MET A 7 -59.45 37.10 -3.10
C MET A 7 -59.34 38.03 -1.88
N LYS A 8 -58.21 38.73 -1.68
CA LYS A 8 -58.13 40.15 -1.26
C LYS A 8 -56.69 40.69 -1.21
N LEU A 9 -56.54 41.95 -1.60
CA LEU A 9 -55.33 42.80 -1.61
C LEU A 9 -55.44 43.88 -0.51
N LEU A 10 -54.37 44.16 0.25
CA LEU A 10 -53.68 45.48 0.44
C LEU A 10 -52.94 45.67 1.79
N PHE A 11 -51.64 46.04 1.65
CA PHE A 11 -50.78 47.01 2.38
C PHE A 11 -49.70 46.62 3.46
N VAL A 12 -48.45 47.04 3.12
CA VAL A 12 -47.20 47.43 3.86
C VAL A 12 -46.28 46.37 4.54
N SER A 13 -45.04 46.22 4.02
CA SER A 13 -43.72 46.42 4.72
C SER A 13 -42.57 45.50 4.25
N LEU A 14 -41.36 46.09 4.20
CA LEU A 14 -40.00 45.50 4.16
C LEU A 14 -39.58 44.60 2.98
N LEU A 15 -38.67 45.14 2.15
CA LEU A 15 -37.85 44.36 1.21
C LEU A 15 -36.71 43.68 1.97
N ILE A 16 -36.83 42.37 2.15
CA ILE A 16 -35.75 41.45 2.53
C ILE A 16 -35.13 40.95 1.22
N PHE A 17 -33.82 41.15 1.02
CA PHE A 17 -33.07 40.41 0.01
C PHE A 17 -32.90 38.97 0.50
N THR A 18 -33.83 38.09 0.15
CA THR A 18 -33.68 36.64 0.23
C THR A 18 -32.74 36.17 -0.86
N PHE A 19 -31.60 35.58 -0.50
CA PHE A 19 -30.76 34.82 -1.41
C PHE A 19 -31.59 33.67 -2.00
N ILE A 20 -31.71 33.68 -3.32
CA ILE A 20 -32.35 32.66 -4.15
C ILE A 20 -31.49 31.39 -4.08
N PRO A 21 -32.03 30.20 -3.77
CA PRO A 21 -31.28 28.96 -3.92
C PRO A 21 -31.02 28.74 -5.42
N PRO A 22 -29.81 28.30 -5.83
CA PRO A 22 -29.52 28.07 -7.24
C PRO A 22 -30.48 27.01 -7.79
N ALA A 23 -31.01 27.27 -8.98
CA ALA A 23 -31.87 26.36 -9.72
C ALA A 23 -31.20 24.99 -9.92
N PRO A 24 -31.97 23.89 -10.07
CA PRO A 24 -31.38 22.59 -10.38
C PRO A 24 -30.69 22.65 -11.74
N ALA A 25 -29.35 22.59 -11.73
CA ALA A 25 -28.53 22.60 -12.93
C ALA A 25 -28.74 21.30 -13.71
N SER A 26 -29.06 21.44 -15.00
CA SER A 26 -28.85 20.41 -16.02
C SER A 26 -27.38 19.99 -16.05
N SER A 27 -27.13 18.68 -16.24
CA SER A 27 -25.83 18.01 -16.36
C SER A 27 -24.75 18.79 -17.12
N ALA A 28 -23.92 19.54 -16.41
CA ALA A 28 -22.74 20.20 -16.97
C ALA A 28 -21.48 19.49 -16.44
N ASP A 29 -20.69 18.92 -17.34
CA ASP A 29 -19.44 18.22 -17.01
C ASP A 29 -18.44 19.16 -16.31
N GLU A 30 -17.84 18.71 -15.20
CA GLU A 30 -16.83 19.46 -14.43
C GLU A 30 -15.47 19.49 -15.17
N VAL A 31 -14.95 20.68 -15.43
CA VAL A 31 -13.71 20.91 -16.18
C VAL A 31 -12.56 21.20 -15.22
N PHE A 32 -11.53 20.37 -15.24
CA PHE A 32 -10.24 20.68 -14.62
C PHE A 32 -9.25 21.14 -15.69
N LEU A 33 -8.43 22.11 -15.36
CA LEU A 33 -7.32 22.62 -16.15
C LEU A 33 -6.04 22.12 -15.51
N VAL A 34 -5.39 21.19 -16.19
CA VAL A 34 -4.12 20.65 -15.74
C VAL A 34 -2.99 21.33 -16.51
N LYS A 35 -1.88 21.61 -15.84
CA LYS A 35 -0.66 22.07 -16.49
C LYS A 35 0.52 21.36 -15.85
N ALA A 36 1.38 20.73 -16.65
CA ALA A 36 2.56 20.05 -16.16
C ALA A 36 3.83 20.72 -16.69
N PHE A 37 4.78 20.97 -15.80
CA PHE A 37 6.09 21.50 -16.12
C PHE A 37 7.15 20.48 -15.71
N THR A 38 8.18 20.34 -16.53
CA THR A 38 9.34 19.51 -16.22
C THR A 38 10.46 20.44 -15.78
N ALA A 39 10.84 20.40 -14.51
CA ALA A 39 11.98 21.15 -14.02
C ALA A 39 13.24 20.30 -14.19
N PRO A 40 14.32 20.80 -14.81
CA PRO A 40 15.61 20.11 -14.80
C PRO A 40 16.17 20.19 -13.37
N ASP A 41 16.09 19.10 -12.62
CA ASP A 41 16.69 19.03 -11.29
C ASP A 41 18.22 18.86 -11.41
N SER A 42 19.00 19.72 -10.76
CA SER A 42 20.45 19.81 -10.97
C SER A 42 21.27 18.83 -10.12
N HIS A 43 20.64 18.01 -9.28
CA HIS A 43 21.35 17.03 -8.46
C HIS A 43 20.65 15.68 -8.40
N ARG A 44 21.17 14.73 -9.21
CA ARG A 44 20.97 13.26 -9.10
C ARG A 44 19.52 12.76 -9.19
N GLY A 45 18.93 12.72 -10.37
CA GLY A 45 17.72 11.92 -10.62
C GLY A 45 16.90 12.43 -11.79
N LEU A 46 16.06 11.55 -12.35
CA LEU A 46 15.07 11.90 -13.38
C LEU A 46 14.26 13.15 -12.96
N PRO A 47 13.88 14.03 -13.90
CA PRO A 47 13.24 15.29 -13.57
C PRO A 47 11.87 15.08 -12.92
N LEU A 48 11.65 15.66 -11.73
CA LEU A 48 10.32 15.75 -11.12
C LEU A 48 9.41 16.63 -12.00
N LYS A 49 8.17 16.18 -12.19
CA LYS A 49 7.15 16.94 -12.91
C LYS A 49 6.31 17.70 -11.89
N ARG A 50 6.29 19.03 -12.00
CA ARG A 50 5.38 19.88 -11.22
C ARG A 50 4.07 20.02 -11.98
N VAL A 51 2.96 19.71 -11.33
CA VAL A 51 1.63 19.67 -11.90
C VAL A 51 0.74 20.67 -11.18
N TYR A 52 -0.07 21.38 -11.95
CA TYR A 52 -1.08 22.33 -11.52
C TYR A 52 -2.41 21.78 -11.97
N VAL A 53 -3.40 21.83 -11.09
CA VAL A 53 -4.77 21.47 -11.39
C VAL A 53 -5.63 22.61 -10.90
N SER A 54 -6.33 23.29 -11.81
CA SER A 54 -7.27 24.35 -11.45
C SER A 54 -8.66 23.99 -11.96
N SER A 55 -9.73 24.29 -11.24
CA SER A 55 -11.09 24.12 -11.76
C SER A 55 -12.00 25.28 -11.39
N THR A 56 -12.81 25.71 -12.34
CA THR A 56 -13.85 26.74 -12.12
C THR A 56 -15.23 26.14 -11.85
N THR A 57 -15.36 24.82 -11.94
CA THR A 57 -16.65 24.10 -11.90
C THR A 57 -16.68 22.99 -10.86
N ALA A 58 -15.52 22.43 -10.48
CA ALA A 58 -15.43 21.43 -9.42
C ALA A 58 -15.69 22.05 -8.06
N SER A 59 -16.42 21.33 -7.22
CA SER A 59 -16.60 21.70 -5.81
C SER A 59 -15.28 21.63 -5.03
N GLU A 60 -15.16 22.45 -3.99
CA GLU A 60 -14.02 22.44 -3.05
C GLU A 60 -13.78 21.03 -2.47
N ILE A 61 -14.84 20.33 -2.10
CA ILE A 61 -14.80 18.94 -1.59
C ILE A 61 -14.09 18.02 -2.60
N ARG A 62 -14.36 18.18 -3.89
CA ARG A 62 -13.78 17.33 -4.93
C ARG A 62 -12.29 17.57 -5.13
N LEU A 63 -11.82 18.81 -4.95
CA LEU A 63 -10.40 19.13 -5.00
C LEU A 63 -9.64 18.63 -3.76
N LEU A 64 -10.30 18.59 -2.59
CA LEU A 64 -9.77 17.94 -1.40
C LEU A 64 -9.63 16.42 -1.59
N GLU A 65 -10.66 15.74 -2.12
CA GLU A 65 -10.58 14.31 -2.45
C GLU A 65 -9.43 14.00 -3.43
N LEU A 66 -9.23 14.86 -4.43
CA LEU A 66 -8.14 14.73 -5.39
C LEU A 66 -6.77 14.91 -4.71
N ARG A 67 -6.63 15.91 -3.84
CA ARG A 67 -5.42 16.13 -3.03
C ARG A 67 -5.06 14.87 -2.24
N ASP A 68 -6.00 14.31 -1.49
CA ASP A 68 -5.73 13.17 -0.61
C ASP A 68 -5.34 11.93 -1.41
N LYS A 69 -6.01 11.71 -2.54
CA LYS A 69 -5.65 10.64 -3.48
C LYS A 69 -4.24 10.82 -4.05
N LEU A 70 -3.85 12.05 -4.40
CA LEU A 70 -2.51 12.34 -4.91
C LEU A 70 -1.43 12.08 -3.86
N ILE A 71 -1.67 12.47 -2.60
CA ILE A 71 -0.76 12.17 -1.48
C ILE A 71 -0.58 10.65 -1.33
N LYS A 72 -1.67 9.88 -1.35
CA LYS A 72 -1.63 8.40 -1.31
C LYS A 72 -0.87 7.79 -2.49
N MET A 73 -0.90 8.45 -3.65
CA MET A 73 -0.13 8.05 -4.84
C MET A 73 1.35 8.49 -4.81
N GLY A 74 1.80 9.12 -3.72
CA GLY A 74 3.18 9.55 -3.55
C GLY A 74 3.49 10.91 -4.18
N ALA A 75 2.48 11.72 -4.49
CA ALA A 75 2.69 13.13 -4.80
C ALA A 75 3.32 13.85 -3.61
N LYS A 76 4.18 14.82 -3.89
CA LYS A 76 4.90 15.63 -2.90
C LYS A 76 4.51 17.08 -3.05
N LYS A 77 4.69 17.88 -1.99
CA LYS A 77 4.45 19.33 -1.99
C LYS A 77 3.05 19.69 -2.51
N VAL A 78 2.03 19.01 -1.99
CA VAL A 78 0.65 19.08 -2.47
C VAL A 78 -0.05 20.29 -1.83
N ASN A 79 0.07 21.45 -2.45
CA ASN A 79 -0.47 22.71 -1.94
C ASN A 79 -1.84 23.03 -2.56
N PHE A 80 -2.85 23.30 -1.73
CA PHE A 80 -4.20 23.67 -2.16
C PHE A 80 -4.47 25.15 -1.86
N PHE A 81 -4.87 25.89 -2.89
CA PHE A 81 -5.30 27.27 -2.80
C PHE A 81 -6.82 27.29 -2.99
N VAL A 82 -7.53 27.54 -1.89
CA VAL A 82 -8.99 27.50 -1.85
C VAL A 82 -9.55 28.61 -2.75
N PRO A 83 -10.61 28.33 -3.53
CA PRO A 83 -11.31 27.05 -3.63
C PRO A 83 -10.84 26.15 -4.78
N SER A 84 -9.93 26.62 -5.65
CA SER A 84 -9.92 26.16 -7.04
C SER A 84 -8.56 25.76 -7.61
N LEU A 85 -7.46 25.84 -6.87
CA LEU A 85 -6.12 25.57 -7.42
C LEU A 85 -5.31 24.61 -6.54
N LEU A 86 -4.94 23.47 -7.10
CA LEU A 86 -4.05 22.48 -6.50
C LEU A 86 -2.71 22.46 -7.23
N VAL A 87 -1.61 22.40 -6.49
CA VAL A 87 -0.23 22.38 -7.01
C VAL A 87 0.53 21.25 -6.35
N PHE A 88 1.20 20.40 -7.11
CA PHE A 88 1.96 19.26 -6.55
C PHE A 88 3.14 18.84 -7.44
N GLU A 89 4.04 18.05 -6.86
CA GLU A 89 5.16 17.41 -7.55
C GLU A 89 4.93 15.89 -7.61
N MET A 90 5.13 15.30 -8.78
CA MET A 90 4.98 13.86 -8.99
C MET A 90 6.33 13.17 -9.18
N PRO A 91 6.52 11.97 -8.60
CA PRO A 91 7.71 11.16 -8.84
C PRO A 91 7.84 10.73 -10.31
N PRO A 92 9.07 10.45 -10.80
CA PRO A 92 9.32 10.25 -12.23
C PRO A 92 8.74 8.97 -12.86
N ASP A 93 8.34 7.94 -12.08
CA ASP A 93 7.78 6.68 -12.60
C ASP A 93 7.08 5.86 -11.49
N PRO A 94 5.93 5.18 -11.68
CA PRO A 94 4.86 5.35 -12.67
C PRO A 94 3.56 5.84 -12.01
N GLY A 95 2.82 6.69 -12.69
CA GLY A 95 1.51 7.11 -12.21
C GLY A 95 0.91 8.22 -13.02
N ILE A 96 1.71 9.12 -13.60
CA ILE A 96 1.13 10.15 -14.47
C ILE A 96 0.50 9.49 -15.70
N GLU A 97 1.17 8.55 -16.39
CA GLU A 97 0.53 7.89 -17.53
C GLU A 97 -0.66 7.02 -17.13
N SER A 98 -0.64 6.26 -16.03
CA SER A 98 -1.81 5.46 -15.60
C SER A 98 -2.95 6.32 -15.04
N LEU A 99 -2.64 7.43 -14.37
CA LEU A 99 -3.61 8.44 -13.93
C LEU A 99 -4.22 9.16 -15.14
N LEU A 100 -3.43 9.39 -16.21
CA LEU A 100 -3.83 10.05 -17.47
C LEU A 100 -4.43 9.10 -18.54
N THR A 101 -4.19 7.79 -18.45
CA THR A 101 -4.71 6.72 -19.35
C THR A 101 -5.71 5.79 -18.67
N ALA A 102 -6.04 6.06 -17.40
CA ALA A 102 -7.19 5.44 -16.76
C ALA A 102 -8.41 5.63 -17.66
N PRO A 103 -9.22 4.57 -17.89
CA PRO A 103 -10.36 4.61 -18.81
C PRO A 103 -11.42 5.68 -18.47
N ASP A 104 -11.27 6.32 -17.31
CA ASP A 104 -12.20 7.25 -16.68
C ASP A 104 -11.82 8.74 -16.87
N LEU A 105 -10.72 9.04 -17.58
CA LEU A 105 -10.24 10.40 -17.87
C LEU A 105 -10.42 10.75 -19.37
N GLN A 106 -10.99 11.92 -19.69
CA GLN A 106 -11.00 12.44 -21.08
C GLN A 106 -10.27 13.78 -21.19
N VAL A 107 -9.53 13.95 -22.30
CA VAL A 107 -8.62 15.07 -22.59
C VAL A 107 -9.25 15.97 -23.65
N THR A 108 -9.20 17.31 -23.47
CA THR A 108 -9.70 18.30 -24.44
C THR A 108 -8.74 19.48 -24.64
N GLU A 109 -9.03 20.32 -25.64
CA GLU A 109 -8.14 21.11 -26.51
C GLU A 109 -6.97 21.94 -25.91
N GLU A 110 -5.91 22.05 -26.72
CA GLU A 110 -4.65 22.76 -26.55
C GLU A 110 -4.87 24.27 -26.26
N MET A 111 -4.43 24.76 -25.10
CA MET A 111 -4.28 26.20 -24.88
C MET A 111 -2.81 26.57 -25.03
N GLN A 112 -2.43 27.16 -26.17
CA GLN A 112 -1.11 27.77 -26.35
C GLN A 112 -0.96 28.94 -25.36
N ILE A 113 -0.23 28.69 -24.27
CA ILE A 113 0.13 29.72 -23.32
C ILE A 113 1.39 30.41 -23.87
N SER A 114 1.24 31.64 -24.31
CA SER A 114 2.36 32.51 -24.64
C SER A 114 3.32 32.59 -23.45
N ARG A 115 4.52 32.02 -23.63
CA ARG A 115 5.76 32.20 -22.83
C ARG A 115 5.54 32.74 -21.40
N VAL A 116 5.33 31.85 -20.43
CA VAL A 116 5.91 32.10 -19.11
C VAL A 116 7.42 31.97 -19.30
N VAL A 117 8.15 33.06 -19.04
CA VAL A 117 9.58 33.20 -19.38
C VAL A 117 10.37 32.06 -18.71
N PRO A 118 11.11 31.23 -19.47
CA PRO A 118 11.77 30.01 -18.94
C PRO A 118 12.88 30.24 -17.90
N ASN A 119 13.16 31.48 -17.51
CA ASN A 119 14.31 31.88 -16.70
C ASN A 119 13.95 32.48 -15.32
N GLU A 120 12.67 32.62 -14.98
CA GLU A 120 12.32 33.02 -13.61
C GLU A 120 12.46 31.83 -12.67
N LYS A 121 13.21 32.01 -11.57
CA LYS A 121 13.21 31.04 -10.46
C LYS A 121 11.75 30.78 -10.06
N ALA A 122 11.36 29.51 -10.03
CA ALA A 122 10.06 29.14 -9.49
C ALA A 122 9.91 29.74 -8.08
N PHE A 123 8.70 30.20 -7.75
CA PHE A 123 8.35 30.79 -6.45
C PHE A 123 8.87 32.21 -6.19
N SER A 124 9.28 32.96 -7.22
CA SER A 124 9.44 34.41 -7.09
C SER A 124 8.09 35.11 -6.85
N PRO A 125 8.04 36.30 -6.23
CA PRO A 125 6.80 37.08 -6.09
C PRO A 125 6.11 37.35 -7.45
N ALA A 126 6.87 37.57 -8.52
CA ALA A 126 6.34 37.71 -9.88
C ALA A 126 5.69 36.42 -10.40
N TRP A 127 6.29 35.27 -10.06
CA TRP A 127 5.79 33.95 -10.41
C TRP A 127 4.49 33.59 -9.68
N VAL A 128 4.41 33.85 -8.37
CA VAL A 128 3.20 33.60 -7.56
C VAL A 128 2.07 34.52 -8.00
N LYS A 129 2.37 35.81 -8.22
CA LYS A 129 1.45 36.79 -8.82
C LYS A 129 0.94 36.34 -10.18
N GLY A 130 1.82 35.78 -11.03
CA GLY A 130 1.45 35.22 -12.33
C GLY A 130 0.48 34.04 -12.24
N CYS A 131 0.63 33.16 -11.25
CA CYS A 131 -0.29 32.04 -11.01
C CYS A 131 -1.68 32.52 -10.59
N TYR A 132 -1.77 33.46 -9.63
CA TYR A 132 -3.03 34.07 -9.19
C TYR A 132 -3.74 34.84 -10.31
N GLN A 133 -3.01 35.67 -11.06
CA GLN A 133 -3.56 36.42 -12.19
C GLN A 133 -4.07 35.50 -13.31
N GLN A 134 -3.45 34.33 -13.50
CA GLN A 134 -3.89 33.36 -14.48
C GLN A 134 -5.15 32.60 -14.03
N ALA A 135 -5.26 32.23 -12.75
CA ALA A 135 -6.48 31.65 -12.18
C ALA A 135 -7.68 32.60 -12.36
N ALA A 136 -7.49 33.90 -12.11
CA ALA A 136 -8.51 34.92 -12.33
C ALA A 136 -8.94 35.05 -13.82
N ARG A 137 -8.03 34.85 -14.78
CA ARG A 137 -8.33 34.88 -16.22
C ARG A 137 -9.08 33.63 -16.71
N ILE A 138 -8.77 32.49 -16.12
CA ILE A 138 -9.41 31.21 -16.42
C ILE A 138 -10.92 31.26 -16.10
N HIS A 139 -11.31 31.96 -15.04
CA HIS A 139 -12.73 32.19 -14.67
C HIS A 139 -13.56 32.93 -15.74
N GLN A 140 -12.94 33.51 -16.78
CA GLN A 140 -13.62 34.37 -17.75
C GLN A 140 -13.86 33.74 -19.15
N ARG A 141 -13.57 32.44 -19.38
CA ARG A 141 -13.72 31.80 -20.72
C ARG A 141 -14.48 30.46 -20.73
N SER A 142 -15.20 30.21 -21.83
CA SER A 142 -15.89 28.95 -22.17
C SER A 142 -14.99 28.04 -23.05
N ILE A 143 -15.05 26.71 -22.90
CA ILE A 143 -14.15 25.71 -23.55
C ILE A 143 -14.97 24.61 -24.28
N SER A 144 -14.47 24.08 -25.40
CA SER A 144 -15.07 23.00 -26.22
C SER A 144 -14.18 21.74 -26.32
N PRO A 145 -14.73 20.52 -26.53
CA PRO A 145 -13.98 19.25 -26.58
C PRO A 145 -13.37 18.85 -27.96
N LEU A 146 -12.29 18.05 -27.97
CA LEU A 146 -11.60 17.53 -29.19
C LEU A 146 -11.65 15.98 -29.33
N PRO A 147 -11.40 15.41 -30.54
CA PRO A 147 -11.38 13.96 -30.82
C PRO A 147 -10.08 13.21 -30.41
N ARG A 148 -10.22 11.89 -30.17
CA ARG A 148 -9.27 10.99 -29.49
C ARG A 148 -7.91 10.68 -30.16
N ASP A 149 -7.66 11.08 -31.40
CA ASP A 149 -6.52 10.56 -32.19
C ASP A 149 -5.20 11.38 -32.14
N ALA A 150 -5.10 12.43 -31.32
CA ALA A 150 -3.93 13.33 -31.28
C ALA A 150 -2.75 12.88 -30.38
N PHE A 151 -2.74 11.63 -29.92
CA PHE A 151 -2.01 11.16 -28.72
C PHE A 151 -0.47 10.98 -28.81
N ARG A 152 0.24 11.52 -29.80
CA ARG A 152 1.65 11.12 -30.10
C ARG A 152 2.73 12.22 -30.15
N ARG A 153 2.53 13.42 -29.58
CA ARG A 153 3.61 14.45 -29.53
C ARG A 153 3.84 14.99 -28.12
N SER A 154 5.11 15.27 -27.83
CA SER A 154 5.69 15.61 -26.52
C SER A 154 4.81 16.46 -25.61
N PHE A 155 4.62 16.00 -24.37
CA PHE A 155 3.84 16.64 -23.30
C PHE A 155 4.43 17.98 -22.80
N ARG A 156 4.30 19.03 -23.60
CA ARG A 156 4.31 20.42 -23.14
C ARG A 156 2.85 20.88 -23.14
N ASP A 157 2.29 21.11 -21.96
CA ASP A 157 0.93 21.64 -21.72
C ASP A 157 -0.22 20.63 -22.01
N THR A 158 -0.89 20.13 -20.96
CA THR A 158 -2.02 19.19 -21.10
C THR A 158 -3.09 19.42 -20.03
N VAL A 159 -4.31 19.74 -20.47
CA VAL A 159 -5.53 19.97 -19.67
C VAL A 159 -6.37 18.69 -19.59
N VAL A 160 -7.01 18.40 -18.45
CA VAL A 160 -7.70 17.11 -18.17
C VAL A 160 -9.05 17.35 -17.49
N VAL A 161 -10.13 16.73 -17.96
CA VAL A 161 -11.52 16.88 -17.45
C VAL A 161 -11.97 15.59 -16.73
N ILE A 162 -12.75 15.68 -15.64
CA ILE A 162 -13.25 14.53 -14.84
C ILE A 162 -14.79 14.58 -14.78
N SER A 163 -15.48 13.45 -15.03
CA SER A 163 -16.96 13.42 -15.10
C SER A 163 -17.68 13.20 -13.75
N GLU A 164 -18.89 13.79 -13.62
CA GLU A 164 -19.74 13.87 -12.42
C GLU A 164 -20.30 12.51 -11.94
N ALA A 165 -20.45 11.53 -12.84
CA ALA A 165 -21.08 10.24 -12.53
C ALA A 165 -20.24 9.36 -11.58
N HIS A 166 -18.94 9.64 -11.43
CA HIS A 166 -18.03 8.88 -10.58
C HIS A 166 -17.85 9.49 -9.18
N ALA A 167 -18.06 10.80 -9.01
CA ALA A 167 -17.99 11.47 -7.71
C ALA A 167 -19.14 11.04 -6.78
N LYS A 168 -20.34 10.84 -7.34
CA LYS A 168 -21.55 10.48 -6.59
C LYS A 168 -21.54 9.08 -5.96
N ARG A 169 -20.73 8.13 -6.46
CA ARG A 169 -20.64 6.77 -5.88
C ARG A 169 -19.71 6.68 -4.66
N ILE A 170 -18.78 7.63 -4.51
CA ILE A 170 -17.85 7.68 -3.38
C ILE A 170 -18.44 8.51 -2.23
N GLN A 171 -19.25 9.53 -2.56
CA GLN A 171 -19.92 10.40 -1.59
C GLN A 171 -21.00 9.67 -0.75
N ALA A 172 -21.58 8.58 -1.25
CA ALA A 172 -22.56 7.77 -0.51
C ALA A 172 -21.91 6.75 0.45
N ALA A 173 -20.62 6.45 0.30
CA ALA A 173 -19.89 5.54 1.19
C ALA A 173 -19.25 6.27 2.39
N LEU A 174 -19.08 7.59 2.33
CA LEU A 174 -18.35 8.36 3.34
C LEU A 174 -19.23 9.05 4.41
N LEU A 175 -20.56 8.96 4.32
CA LEU A 175 -21.47 9.61 5.27
C LEU A 175 -21.84 8.76 6.49
N GLU A 176 -21.30 7.54 6.62
CA GLU A 176 -21.51 6.67 7.81
C GLU A 176 -20.24 6.38 8.63
N GLU A 177 -19.04 6.83 8.21
CA GLU A 177 -17.76 6.44 8.85
C GLU A 177 -16.83 7.61 9.25
N MET A 178 -17.34 8.80 9.53
CA MET A 178 -16.53 9.83 10.19
C MET A 178 -16.65 9.74 11.71
N GLY A 179 -16.20 8.62 12.26
CA GLY A 179 -15.88 8.46 13.68
C GLY A 179 -14.57 9.18 14.01
N VAL A 180 -14.57 10.52 13.99
CA VAL A 180 -13.45 11.30 14.51
C VAL A 180 -13.71 11.52 15.99
N THR A 181 -12.88 10.89 16.81
CA THR A 181 -12.81 11.08 18.26
C THR A 181 -12.71 12.57 18.60
N ASP A 182 -13.52 13.02 19.56
CA ASP A 182 -13.44 14.35 20.16
C ASP A 182 -11.97 14.74 20.40
N GLU A 183 -11.45 15.71 19.64
CA GLU A 183 -10.12 16.25 19.88
C GLU A 183 -10.13 16.89 21.26
N LYS A 184 -9.43 16.22 22.19
CA LYS A 184 -9.04 16.82 23.46
C LYS A 184 -8.24 18.07 23.10
N ASN A 185 -8.76 19.23 23.51
CA ASN A 185 -8.14 20.55 23.48
C ASN A 185 -8.34 21.40 22.21
N VAL A 186 -9.41 22.21 22.23
CA VAL A 186 -9.75 23.26 21.24
C VAL A 186 -8.63 24.30 21.05
N ASN A 187 -7.66 24.38 21.96
CA ASN A 187 -6.60 25.39 21.94
C ASN A 187 -5.28 24.93 21.27
N GLN A 188 -5.21 23.71 20.72
CA GLN A 188 -3.99 23.20 20.07
C GLN A 188 -4.09 23.29 18.55
N ASN A 189 -3.60 24.40 18.01
CA ASN A 189 -3.61 24.69 16.57
C ASN A 189 -2.28 24.33 15.87
N SER A 190 -1.16 24.32 16.60
CA SER A 190 0.16 23.99 16.08
C SER A 190 1.12 23.51 17.18
N GLU A 191 1.83 22.40 16.94
CA GLU A 191 2.83 21.85 17.87
C GLU A 191 4.23 21.78 17.24
N PHE A 192 4.30 21.43 15.96
CA PHE A 192 5.51 21.40 15.14
C PHE A 192 5.14 21.52 13.66
N MET A 193 6.08 21.94 12.82
CA MET A 193 5.81 22.27 11.41
C MET A 193 6.03 21.06 10.48
N ILE A 194 5.42 19.91 10.78
CA ILE A 194 5.45 18.72 9.89
C ILE A 194 4.02 18.22 9.69
N GLY A 195 3.65 17.96 8.44
CA GLY A 195 2.30 17.54 8.06
C GLY A 195 1.61 18.55 7.15
N ASP A 196 0.29 18.49 7.15
CA ASP A 196 -0.60 19.37 6.41
C ASP A 196 -0.96 20.59 7.26
N ILE A 197 -0.73 21.81 6.74
CA ILE A 197 -0.89 23.06 7.49
C ILE A 197 -1.89 23.96 6.76
N LEU A 198 -2.98 24.33 7.43
CA LEU A 198 -3.93 25.33 6.96
C LEU A 198 -3.46 26.74 7.35
N VAL A 199 -3.31 27.59 6.34
CA VAL A 199 -2.91 28.99 6.48
C VAL A 199 -4.10 29.86 6.09
N GLN A 200 -4.73 30.48 7.09
CA GLN A 200 -5.89 31.34 6.89
C GLN A 200 -5.44 32.79 6.82
N LEU A 201 -5.52 33.41 5.64
CA LEU A 201 -5.17 34.81 5.43
C LEU A 201 -6.44 35.64 5.50
N ILE A 202 -6.52 36.53 6.49
CA ILE A 202 -7.64 37.46 6.65
C ILE A 202 -7.13 38.87 6.39
N PHE A 203 -7.75 39.54 5.43
CA PHE A 203 -7.53 40.95 5.11
C PHE A 203 -8.77 41.74 5.56
N PRO A 204 -8.76 42.38 6.73
CA PRO A 204 -9.90 43.15 7.21
C PRO A 204 -10.06 44.44 6.41
N GLU A 205 -11.29 44.89 6.25
CA GLU A 205 -11.65 46.17 5.61
C GLU A 205 -12.53 46.98 6.57
N SER A 206 -12.07 48.18 6.93
CA SER A 206 -12.86 49.15 7.69
C SER A 206 -14.05 49.61 6.86
N ASN A 207 -15.23 49.72 7.48
CA ASN A 207 -16.42 50.27 6.83
C ASN A 207 -16.77 51.69 7.32
N GLY A 208 -15.89 52.28 8.13
CA GLY A 208 -16.07 53.63 8.64
C GLY A 208 -17.14 53.81 9.73
N ALA A 209 -17.74 52.73 10.25
CA ALA A 209 -18.93 52.83 11.12
C ALA A 209 -18.61 53.23 12.57
N MET A 210 -17.49 52.78 13.13
CA MET A 210 -17.05 53.16 14.49
C MET A 210 -15.86 54.11 14.45
N GLU A 211 -14.95 53.91 13.50
CA GLU A 211 -13.76 54.74 13.32
C GLU A 211 -13.67 55.26 11.88
N LYS A 212 -12.89 56.30 11.66
CA LYS A 212 -12.68 56.81 10.31
C LYS A 212 -11.89 55.77 9.52
N ASP A 213 -12.43 55.36 8.39
CA ASP A 213 -11.71 54.58 7.37
C ASP A 213 -10.54 55.41 6.81
N THR A 214 -9.32 54.88 6.98
CA THR A 214 -8.08 55.50 6.50
C THR A 214 -7.37 54.69 5.44
N GLU A 215 -7.72 53.43 5.24
CA GLU A 215 -7.03 52.49 4.38
C GLU A 215 -8.03 51.63 3.60
N GLU A 216 -7.96 51.64 2.27
CA GLU A 216 -8.81 50.79 1.42
C GLU A 216 -7.96 49.76 0.67
N TRP A 217 -8.34 48.48 0.71
CA TRP A 217 -7.59 47.44 0.00
C TRP A 217 -7.84 47.47 -1.52
N SER A 218 -6.80 47.72 -2.30
CA SER A 218 -6.79 47.44 -3.73
C SER A 218 -6.56 45.96 -4.04
N ASN A 219 -7.03 45.50 -5.20
CA ASN A 219 -6.75 44.14 -5.69
C ASN A 219 -5.25 43.87 -5.90
N ALA A 220 -4.45 44.92 -6.16
CA ALA A 220 -3.02 44.78 -6.35
C ALA A 220 -2.30 44.51 -5.03
N GLU A 221 -2.69 45.20 -3.95
CA GLU A 221 -2.17 45.01 -2.60
C GLU A 221 -2.56 43.64 -2.05
N LEU A 222 -3.84 43.25 -2.14
CA LEU A 222 -4.30 41.92 -1.70
C LEU A 222 -3.54 40.79 -2.40
N SER A 223 -3.33 40.92 -3.72
CA SER A 223 -2.54 39.95 -4.49
C SER A 223 -1.06 39.93 -4.05
N ALA A 224 -0.47 41.08 -3.74
CA ALA A 224 0.91 41.18 -3.31
C ALA A 224 1.11 40.62 -1.88
N ALA A 225 0.23 40.97 -0.94
CA ALA A 225 0.22 40.46 0.42
C ALA A 225 0.03 38.93 0.44
N THR A 226 -0.96 38.42 -0.29
CA THR A 226 -1.20 36.99 -0.47
C THR A 226 0.03 36.30 -1.05
N SER A 227 0.63 36.87 -2.11
CA SER A 227 1.84 36.29 -2.72
C SER A 227 3.03 36.27 -1.76
N GLY A 228 3.17 37.30 -0.92
CA GLY A 228 4.21 37.37 0.09
C GLY A 228 4.05 36.29 1.17
N ALA A 229 2.82 36.08 1.67
CA ALA A 229 2.51 35.03 2.64
C ALA A 229 2.70 33.63 2.04
N VAL A 230 2.26 33.40 0.81
CA VAL A 230 2.49 32.13 0.12
C VAL A 230 3.99 31.88 -0.08
N SER A 231 4.74 32.89 -0.53
CA SER A 231 6.19 32.79 -0.69
C SER A 231 6.89 32.47 0.63
N ALA A 232 6.41 33.05 1.74
CA ALA A 232 6.89 32.76 3.08
C ALA A 232 6.79 31.26 3.42
N MET A 233 5.60 30.68 3.27
CA MET A 233 5.35 29.27 3.58
C MET A 233 6.08 28.30 2.65
N LEU A 234 6.14 28.61 1.35
CA LEU A 234 6.84 27.79 0.37
C LEU A 234 8.36 27.80 0.56
N HIS A 235 8.91 28.82 1.24
CA HIS A 235 10.32 28.83 1.62
C HIS A 235 10.64 27.70 2.61
N PHE A 236 9.83 27.50 3.66
CA PHE A 236 9.95 26.35 4.56
C PHE A 236 9.91 25.03 3.78
N GLN A 237 8.92 24.85 2.89
CA GLN A 237 8.78 23.63 2.07
C GLN A 237 9.98 23.39 1.13
N THR A 238 10.66 24.46 0.71
CA THR A 238 11.87 24.36 -0.10
C THR A 238 13.07 23.94 0.75
N GLU A 239 13.28 24.60 1.89
CA GLU A 239 14.41 24.36 2.78
C GLU A 239 14.34 22.98 3.45
N TYR A 240 13.15 22.55 3.85
CA TYR A 240 12.90 21.24 4.47
C TYR A 240 12.19 20.28 3.51
N SER A 241 12.61 20.28 2.25
CA SER A 241 12.00 19.46 1.17
C SER A 241 12.01 17.94 1.40
N TYR A 242 12.76 17.45 2.39
CA TYR A 242 12.80 16.06 2.83
C TYR A 242 11.70 15.70 3.85
N LEU A 243 11.00 16.69 4.41
CA LEU A 243 9.87 16.52 5.32
C LEU A 243 8.53 16.65 4.56
N PRO A 244 7.51 15.89 4.95
CA PRO A 244 6.16 16.04 4.40
C PRO A 244 5.57 17.33 4.98
N MET A 245 5.60 18.40 4.19
CA MET A 245 4.95 19.66 4.53
C MET A 245 4.11 20.07 3.34
N ASN A 246 2.80 20.19 3.55
CA ASN A 246 1.86 20.63 2.53
C ASN A 246 1.00 21.77 3.09
N TYR A 247 0.57 22.68 2.23
CA TYR A 247 -0.21 23.84 2.67
C TYR A 247 -1.59 23.87 2.04
N VAL A 248 -2.58 24.25 2.85
CA VAL A 248 -3.87 24.73 2.37
C VAL A 248 -3.92 26.22 2.64
N PHE A 249 -4.11 27.05 1.61
CA PHE A 249 -4.28 28.49 1.75
C PHE A 249 -5.75 28.83 1.60
N ASN A 250 -6.34 29.38 2.67
CA ASN A 250 -7.68 29.96 2.65
C ASN A 250 -7.53 31.48 2.72
N VAL A 251 -8.07 32.20 1.73
CA VAL A 251 -7.89 33.66 1.62
C VAL A 251 -9.24 34.34 1.73
N LEU A 252 -9.41 35.15 2.77
CA LEU A 252 -10.60 35.94 3.04
C LEU A 252 -10.26 37.42 2.85
N GLU A 253 -10.59 37.93 1.66
CA GLU A 253 -10.35 39.32 1.29
C GLU A 253 -11.47 40.23 1.78
N ARG A 254 -11.09 41.42 2.27
CA ARG A 254 -12.00 42.50 2.68
C ARG A 254 -13.07 42.05 3.67
N VAL A 255 -12.65 41.34 4.72
CA VAL A 255 -13.57 40.92 5.79
C VAL A 255 -14.01 42.17 6.56
N PRO A 256 -15.32 42.46 6.64
CA PRO A 256 -15.77 43.75 7.14
C PRO A 256 -15.50 43.89 8.64
N THR A 257 -14.98 45.06 9.02
CA THR A 257 -14.82 45.52 10.41
C THR A 257 -15.30 46.96 10.53
N ARG A 258 -15.79 47.33 11.72
CA ARG A 258 -16.23 48.69 12.02
C ARG A 258 -15.09 49.63 12.43
N PHE A 259 -13.93 49.06 12.72
CA PHE A 259 -12.73 49.72 13.24
C PHE A 259 -11.63 49.74 12.18
N GLU A 260 -10.70 50.68 12.30
CA GLU A 260 -9.54 50.82 11.42
C GLU A 260 -8.34 50.01 11.98
N PRO A 261 -8.03 48.80 11.46
CA PRO A 261 -7.12 47.87 12.13
C PRO A 261 -5.72 48.44 12.40
N ILE A 262 -5.17 49.23 11.48
CA ILE A 262 -3.83 49.80 11.62
C ILE A 262 -3.74 50.90 12.70
N SER A 263 -4.89 51.45 13.11
CA SER A 263 -5.00 52.44 14.17
C SER A 263 -4.92 51.84 15.58
N HIS A 264 -4.83 50.52 15.71
CA HIS A 264 -4.73 49.79 16.98
C HIS A 264 -3.41 49.04 17.09
N ASN A 265 -2.89 48.92 18.31
CA ASN A 265 -1.72 48.09 18.60
C ASN A 265 -2.11 46.88 19.47
N MET A 266 -1.14 46.08 19.89
CA MET A 266 -1.34 44.83 20.64
C MET A 266 -2.07 45.05 21.97
N GLY A 267 -2.08 46.28 22.49
CA GLY A 267 -2.83 46.62 23.69
C GLY A 267 -4.35 46.72 23.47
N ASP A 268 -4.80 46.99 22.26
CA ASP A 268 -6.21 47.28 21.95
C ASP A 268 -6.76 46.64 20.66
N ASP A 269 -5.96 45.92 19.88
CA ASP A 269 -6.38 45.25 18.64
C ASP A 269 -7.47 44.18 18.80
N HIS A 270 -7.64 43.66 20.00
CA HIS A 270 -8.74 42.75 20.35
C HIS A 270 -10.12 43.28 19.95
N VAL A 271 -10.31 44.61 19.87
CA VAL A 271 -11.61 45.21 19.48
C VAL A 271 -11.96 44.93 18.02
N TRP A 272 -11.02 45.11 17.09
CA TRP A 272 -11.27 44.90 15.67
C TRP A 272 -11.12 43.43 15.30
N ILE A 273 -10.22 42.68 15.94
CA ILE A 273 -10.12 41.23 15.73
C ILE A 273 -11.44 40.55 16.11
N LYS A 274 -12.02 40.90 17.27
CA LYS A 274 -13.34 40.40 17.68
C LYS A 274 -14.42 40.76 16.67
N ASP A 275 -14.45 41.99 16.16
CA ASP A 275 -15.44 42.45 15.18
C ASP A 275 -15.34 41.69 13.85
N VAL A 276 -14.10 41.48 13.37
CA VAL A 276 -13.81 40.64 12.19
C VAL A 276 -14.31 39.22 12.42
N MET A 277 -13.99 38.60 13.55
CA MET A 277 -14.44 37.24 13.87
C MET A 277 -15.96 37.14 13.98
N MET A 278 -16.63 38.15 14.56
CA MET A 278 -18.09 38.23 14.60
C MET A 278 -18.70 38.30 13.20
N SER A 279 -18.09 39.04 12.27
CA SER A 279 -18.54 39.11 10.87
C SER A 279 -18.46 37.74 10.16
N LEU A 280 -17.51 36.90 10.58
CA LEU A 280 -17.34 35.53 10.10
C LEU A 280 -18.22 34.51 10.84
N GLY A 281 -19.01 34.95 11.83
CA GLY A 281 -19.94 34.11 12.59
C GLY A 281 -19.40 33.57 13.92
N TYR A 282 -18.19 33.96 14.32
CA TYR A 282 -17.53 33.52 15.55
C TYR A 282 -17.69 34.57 16.64
N THR A 283 -18.63 34.34 17.56
CA THR A 283 -19.14 35.36 18.50
C THR A 283 -18.64 35.21 19.94
N LEU A 284 -17.57 34.42 20.15
CA LEU A 284 -16.96 34.28 21.48
C LEU A 284 -16.44 35.63 21.99
N ASP A 285 -16.52 35.83 23.31
CA ASP A 285 -16.14 37.11 23.91
C ASP A 285 -14.63 37.35 23.91
N ASP A 286 -13.86 36.27 24.01
CA ASP A 286 -12.40 36.24 23.89
C ASP A 286 -12.01 36.09 22.40
N PRO A 287 -11.28 37.06 21.81
CA PRO A 287 -10.83 36.98 20.43
C PRO A 287 -9.96 35.75 20.15
N ALA A 288 -9.07 35.36 21.08
CA ALA A 288 -8.21 34.19 20.89
C ALA A 288 -9.05 32.91 20.80
N GLY A 289 -10.01 32.73 21.70
CA GLY A 289 -11.00 31.64 21.63
C GLY A 289 -11.83 31.66 20.35
N ALA A 290 -12.26 32.84 19.87
CA ALA A 290 -12.98 32.97 18.59
C ALA A 290 -12.13 32.49 17.40
N VAL A 291 -10.85 32.86 17.37
CA VAL A 291 -9.93 32.41 16.32
C VAL A 291 -9.60 30.93 16.44
N HIS A 292 -9.44 30.37 17.65
CA HIS A 292 -9.30 28.93 17.84
C HIS A 292 -10.49 28.15 17.28
N ALA A 293 -11.73 28.60 17.54
CA ALA A 293 -12.93 27.98 17.00
C ALA A 293 -12.94 28.01 15.46
N PHE A 294 -12.64 29.16 14.86
CA PHE A 294 -12.53 29.31 13.41
C PHE A 294 -11.42 28.44 12.80
N ASN A 295 -10.26 28.39 13.45
CA ASN A 295 -9.15 27.56 13.06
C ASN A 295 -9.50 26.07 13.09
N ASN A 296 -10.17 25.59 14.15
CA ASN A 296 -10.55 24.18 14.27
C ASN A 296 -11.62 23.78 13.26
N ASP A 297 -12.60 24.65 12.98
CA ASP A 297 -13.57 24.43 11.92
C ASP A 297 -12.87 24.32 10.56
N GLY A 298 -11.91 25.19 10.29
CA GLY A 298 -11.06 25.14 9.10
C GLY A 298 -10.23 23.84 9.03
N LYS A 299 -9.52 23.50 10.11
CA LYS A 299 -8.71 22.29 10.23
C LYS A 299 -9.52 21.03 9.91
N LYS A 300 -10.72 20.93 10.51
CA LYS A 300 -11.67 19.84 10.26
C LYS A 300 -12.19 19.84 8.82
N ARG A 301 -12.53 21.01 8.27
CA ARG A 301 -13.06 21.14 6.91
C ARG A 301 -12.04 20.74 5.84
N TYR A 302 -10.76 21.10 6.04
CA TYR A 302 -9.70 20.89 5.06
C TYR A 302 -8.82 19.66 5.34
N GLY A 303 -9.06 18.95 6.45
CA GLY A 303 -8.32 17.73 6.82
C GLY A 303 -6.82 17.99 6.98
N THR A 304 -6.46 19.04 7.73
CA THR A 304 -5.06 19.40 8.00
C THR A 304 -4.65 19.03 9.43
N ASP A 305 -3.36 18.81 9.65
CA ASP A 305 -2.81 18.51 10.97
C ASP A 305 -2.73 19.78 11.84
N TRP A 306 -2.34 20.89 11.22
CA TRP A 306 -2.13 22.18 11.88
C TRP A 306 -2.90 23.29 11.18
N VAL A 307 -3.09 24.40 11.89
CA VAL A 307 -3.79 25.58 11.39
C VAL A 307 -3.29 26.83 12.09
N PHE A 308 -3.27 27.96 11.40
CA PHE A 308 -3.24 29.27 12.05
C PHE A 308 -3.90 30.33 11.18
N THR A 309 -4.23 31.46 11.81
CA THR A 309 -4.76 32.64 11.13
C THR A 309 -3.70 33.74 11.08
N ALA A 310 -3.59 34.44 9.96
CA ALA A 310 -2.83 35.66 9.83
C ALA A 310 -3.79 36.82 9.55
N PHE A 311 -3.85 37.78 10.46
CA PHE A 311 -4.54 39.04 10.22
C PHE A 311 -3.56 40.05 9.65
N THR A 312 -3.90 40.55 8.46
CA THR A 312 -3.08 41.56 7.78
C THR A 312 -3.83 42.87 7.68
N ALA A 313 -3.39 43.88 8.43
CA ALA A 313 -3.94 45.23 8.37
C ALA A 313 -3.34 46.01 7.18
N ASN A 314 -4.15 46.72 6.40
CA ASN A 314 -3.63 47.64 5.40
C ASN A 314 -2.93 48.80 6.10
N SER A 315 -1.76 49.22 5.60
CA SER A 315 -0.94 50.27 6.18
C SER A 315 -0.35 51.21 5.13
N GLU A 316 -0.85 51.18 3.89
CA GLU A 316 -0.31 51.93 2.76
C GLU A 316 -0.20 53.43 3.06
N ASN A 317 -1.20 54.02 3.72
CA ASN A 317 -1.23 55.45 4.07
C ASN A 317 -0.78 55.75 5.50
N SER A 318 -0.45 54.71 6.27
CA SER A 318 -0.09 54.81 7.68
C SER A 318 1.37 55.27 7.86
N PRO A 319 1.67 56.16 8.83
CA PRO A 319 3.03 56.60 9.10
C PRO A 319 3.99 55.42 9.33
N LEU A 320 5.09 55.39 8.57
CA LEU A 320 6.10 54.31 8.58
C LEU A 320 5.56 52.90 8.26
N HIS A 321 4.32 52.78 7.76
CA HIS A 321 3.59 51.52 7.56
C HIS A 321 3.56 50.60 8.80
N ARG A 322 3.23 51.18 9.97
CA ARG A 322 3.14 50.46 11.25
C ARG A 322 1.83 50.73 11.97
N PHE A 323 1.53 49.83 12.92
CA PHE A 323 0.49 50.05 13.92
C PHE A 323 0.77 51.29 14.75
N LYS A 324 -0.31 51.98 15.14
CA LYS A 324 -0.27 53.21 15.93
C LYS A 324 0.53 53.04 17.23
N ASP A 325 1.52 53.94 17.42
CA ASP A 325 2.37 54.01 18.61
C ASP A 325 3.09 52.69 18.98
N ALA A 326 3.22 51.75 18.03
CA ALA A 326 3.78 50.43 18.27
C ALA A 326 5.33 50.44 18.29
N PHE A 327 5.89 49.71 19.26
CA PHE A 327 7.34 49.44 19.37
C PHE A 327 7.77 48.16 18.63
N TYR A 328 6.84 47.54 17.90
CA TYR A 328 7.02 46.31 17.13
C TYR A 328 6.43 46.51 15.72
N THR A 329 6.79 45.65 14.77
CA THR A 329 6.21 45.69 13.42
C THR A 329 5.07 44.67 13.28
N ALA A 330 5.28 43.45 13.75
CA ALA A 330 4.29 42.37 13.80
C ALA A 330 4.46 41.60 15.10
N TYR A 331 3.51 40.71 15.38
CA TYR A 331 3.62 39.76 16.48
C TYR A 331 2.83 38.48 16.18
N ALA A 332 3.18 37.41 16.88
CA ALA A 332 2.48 36.13 16.85
C ALA A 332 2.40 35.53 18.24
N PHE A 333 1.33 34.78 18.49
CA PHE A 333 1.23 33.98 19.70
C PHE A 333 2.06 32.70 19.56
N LEU A 334 2.83 32.37 20.60
CA LEU A 334 3.56 31.10 20.65
C LEU A 334 2.56 29.94 20.63
N GLY A 335 2.64 29.08 19.62
CA GLY A 335 1.67 27.99 19.43
C GLY A 335 0.36 28.39 18.75
N GLY A 336 0.25 29.64 18.25
CA GLY A 336 -0.98 30.20 17.72
C GLY A 336 -1.91 30.75 18.81
N PRO A 337 -3.15 31.13 18.47
CA PRO A 337 -3.87 30.76 17.25
C PRO A 337 -3.60 31.64 16.02
N TYR A 338 -3.00 32.81 16.19
CA TYR A 338 -2.80 33.75 15.08
C TYR A 338 -1.55 34.63 15.20
N LEU A 339 -1.26 35.28 14.09
CA LEU A 339 -0.30 36.38 13.98
C LEU A 339 -0.99 37.63 13.42
N VAL A 340 -0.43 38.80 13.71
CA VAL A 340 -0.94 40.10 13.28
C VAL A 340 0.19 40.93 12.69
N MET A 341 -0.01 41.46 11.49
CA MET A 341 1.00 42.24 10.80
C MET A 341 0.42 43.29 9.84
N PRO A 342 1.15 44.36 9.53
CA PRO A 342 0.74 45.35 8.54
C PRO A 342 1.19 44.95 7.12
N PHE A 343 0.49 45.44 6.11
CA PHE A 343 0.93 45.42 4.71
C PHE A 343 0.67 46.78 4.03
N PRO A 344 1.69 47.41 3.43
CA PRO A 344 3.11 47.00 3.42
C PRO A 344 3.72 46.86 4.81
N ALA A 345 4.76 46.04 4.94
CA ALA A 345 5.51 45.97 6.18
C ALA A 345 6.43 47.19 6.29
N GLY A 346 6.28 47.93 7.39
CA GLY A 346 6.98 49.19 7.63
C GLY A 346 8.47 49.11 7.92
N GLU A 347 9.04 50.27 8.23
CA GLU A 347 10.44 50.39 8.65
C GLU A 347 10.66 49.66 9.98
N ASN A 348 11.90 49.38 10.41
CA ASN A 348 12.16 48.80 11.74
C ASN A 348 12.14 49.87 12.88
N PRO A 349 11.42 49.68 14.00
CA PRO A 349 11.36 50.66 15.09
C PRO A 349 12.69 50.96 15.77
N PHE A 350 13.65 50.04 15.70
CA PHE A 350 14.97 50.19 16.31
C PHE A 350 16.07 50.63 15.33
N TYR A 351 15.76 50.68 14.04
CA TYR A 351 16.69 51.06 12.97
C TYR A 351 15.95 51.90 11.90
N ILE A 352 16.05 53.22 12.04
CA ILE A 352 15.54 54.20 11.07
C ILE A 352 16.30 53.95 9.75
N ASP A 353 15.59 53.84 8.61
CA ASP A 353 16.06 53.48 7.25
C ASP A 353 16.06 51.96 6.86
N GLU A 354 15.54 51.04 7.68
CA GLU A 354 15.44 49.59 7.33
C GLU A 354 14.05 49.18 6.85
N VAL A 355 13.88 48.84 5.56
CA VAL A 355 12.62 48.29 5.00
C VAL A 355 12.57 46.77 5.18
N LEU A 356 11.61 46.28 5.96
CA LEU A 356 11.37 44.84 6.16
C LEU A 356 10.42 44.31 5.08
N LEU A 357 10.76 43.19 4.42
CA LEU A 357 9.84 42.58 3.45
C LEU A 357 8.72 41.84 4.18
N TYR A 358 7.47 42.06 3.77
CA TYR A 358 6.30 41.37 4.31
C TYR A 358 6.49 39.85 4.42
N SER A 359 7.02 39.20 3.38
CA SER A 359 7.25 37.74 3.39
C SER A 359 8.27 37.31 4.43
N GLN A 360 9.28 38.12 4.75
CA GLN A 360 10.29 37.79 5.75
C GLN A 360 9.71 37.86 7.16
N ILE A 361 8.92 38.92 7.44
CA ILE A 361 8.19 39.03 8.71
C ILE A 361 7.21 37.88 8.83
N PHE A 362 6.43 37.58 7.78
CA PHE A 362 5.49 36.46 7.80
C PHE A 362 6.19 35.13 8.14
N GLN A 363 7.38 34.86 7.57
CA GLN A 363 8.18 33.67 7.92
C GLN A 363 8.59 33.67 9.40
N HIS A 364 9.08 34.81 9.91
CA HIS A 364 9.50 34.98 11.29
C HIS A 364 8.35 34.75 12.26
N GLU A 365 7.22 35.42 12.06
CA GLU A 365 6.02 35.28 12.89
C GLU A 365 5.41 33.88 12.80
N THR A 366 5.47 33.23 11.64
CA THR A 366 5.07 31.82 11.49
C THR A 366 5.94 30.90 12.35
N ALA A 367 7.22 31.21 12.57
CA ALA A 367 8.07 30.38 13.43
C ALA A 367 7.56 30.37 14.88
N HIS A 368 7.04 31.50 15.39
CA HIS A 368 6.41 31.57 16.70
C HIS A 368 5.11 30.76 16.79
N ILE A 369 4.31 30.71 15.72
CA ILE A 369 3.14 29.81 15.64
C ILE A 369 3.57 28.36 15.92
N PHE A 370 4.79 27.98 15.53
CA PHE A 370 5.40 26.68 15.83
C PHE A 370 6.46 26.76 16.94
N TRP A 371 6.20 27.58 17.96
CA TRP A 371 6.92 27.67 19.22
C TRP A 371 8.38 28.15 19.15
N ALA A 372 8.87 28.64 18.02
CA ALA A 372 10.20 29.26 17.98
C ALA A 372 10.25 30.50 18.88
N LEU A 373 11.37 30.73 19.55
CA LEU A 373 11.62 31.92 20.34
C LEU A 373 12.44 32.95 19.54
N ASP A 374 12.30 34.21 19.93
CA ASP A 374 13.12 35.28 19.38
C ASP A 374 14.59 35.15 19.74
N GLU A 375 15.46 35.53 18.81
CA GLU A 375 16.92 35.46 18.99
C GLU A 375 17.59 36.85 18.93
N TYR A 376 16.85 37.90 18.55
CA TYR A 376 17.39 39.26 18.40
C TYR A 376 17.65 39.97 19.75
N PRO A 377 18.55 40.97 19.80
CA PRO A 377 19.08 41.51 21.05
C PRO A 377 18.07 42.19 21.98
N THR A 378 17.04 42.82 21.42
CA THR A 378 16.01 43.56 22.17
C THR A 378 14.81 42.70 22.56
N ALA A 379 14.69 41.49 22.02
CA ALA A 379 13.59 40.59 22.38
C ALA A 379 13.71 40.12 23.84
N PRO A 380 12.60 39.81 24.51
CA PRO A 380 12.65 39.15 25.81
C PRO A 380 13.33 37.77 25.71
N GLY A 381 13.88 37.30 26.83
CA GLY A 381 14.45 35.95 26.97
C GLY A 381 15.96 35.90 27.25
N MET A 382 16.44 34.72 27.62
CA MET A 382 17.80 34.42 28.04
C MET A 382 18.30 33.10 27.43
N CYS A 383 19.62 32.86 27.53
CA CYS A 383 20.26 31.63 27.04
C CYS A 383 19.74 30.32 27.65
N GLY A 384 19.14 30.44 28.83
CA GLY A 384 18.55 29.32 29.54
C GLY A 384 17.17 28.97 29.03
N ASP A 385 16.55 29.76 28.16
CA ASP A 385 15.17 29.51 27.71
C ASP A 385 15.10 28.34 26.74
N HIS A 386 13.97 27.64 26.77
CA HIS A 386 13.68 26.46 25.98
C HIS A 386 12.28 26.59 25.40
N SER A 387 12.02 25.96 24.26
CA SER A 387 10.67 25.97 23.67
C SER A 387 10.45 24.80 22.71
N GLY A 388 9.19 24.64 22.32
CA GLY A 388 8.72 23.69 21.31
C GLY A 388 8.60 22.26 21.82
N TYR A 389 7.95 21.43 21.00
CA TYR A 389 7.62 20.03 21.30
C TYR A 389 8.78 19.21 21.88
N LEU A 390 9.99 19.47 21.40
CA LEU A 390 11.21 18.73 21.74
C LEU A 390 12.02 19.34 22.89
N ASP A 391 11.53 20.41 23.54
CA ASP A 391 12.22 21.15 24.61
C ASP A 391 13.63 21.60 24.20
N ILE A 392 13.70 22.51 23.21
CA ILE A 392 14.96 22.94 22.60
C ILE A 392 15.40 24.30 23.13
N TYR A 393 16.62 24.33 23.68
CA TYR A 393 17.28 25.55 24.15
C TYR A 393 17.46 26.60 23.05
N ASN A 394 17.17 27.86 23.38
CA ASN A 394 17.38 29.02 22.53
C ASN A 394 18.83 29.57 22.64
N LYS A 395 19.83 28.75 22.29
CA LYS A 395 21.24 29.17 22.46
C LYS A 395 21.75 30.15 21.40
N ASN A 396 20.91 30.59 20.47
CA ASN A 396 21.29 31.65 19.54
C ASN A 396 20.90 33.05 20.03
N LYS A 397 20.26 33.14 21.20
CA LYS A 397 19.78 34.39 21.78
C LYS A 397 20.91 35.41 21.95
N LEU A 398 20.63 36.62 21.46
CA LEU A 398 21.42 37.81 21.71
C LEU A 398 20.75 38.70 22.76
N TRP A 399 21.53 39.49 23.49
CA TRP A 399 21.03 40.55 24.39
C TRP A 399 22.03 41.68 24.56
N TYR A 400 21.57 42.83 25.04
CA TYR A 400 22.46 43.92 25.48
C TYR A 400 22.80 43.75 26.97
N GLY A 401 24.09 43.67 27.27
CA GLY A 401 24.60 43.61 28.64
C GLY A 401 24.39 44.93 29.41
N PRO A 402 24.65 44.95 30.73
CA PRO A 402 24.54 46.16 31.55
C PRO A 402 25.47 47.31 31.10
N ASP A 403 26.54 46.97 30.36
CA ASP A 403 27.49 47.89 29.76
C ASP A 403 27.10 48.36 28.34
N GLY A 404 25.93 47.94 27.85
CA GLY A 404 25.43 48.22 26.50
C GLY A 404 26.11 47.42 25.39
N GLN A 405 27.02 46.49 25.72
CA GLN A 405 27.67 45.62 24.73
C GLN A 405 26.73 44.50 24.31
N LEU A 406 26.80 44.12 23.02
CA LEU A 406 26.09 42.97 22.50
C LEU A 406 26.73 41.69 23.05
N ALA A 407 25.92 40.87 23.71
CA ALA A 407 26.30 39.58 24.25
C ALA A 407 25.51 38.45 23.57
N SER A 408 26.10 37.25 23.58
CA SER A 408 25.53 36.04 22.99
C SER A 408 25.80 34.84 23.88
N CYS A 409 24.96 33.81 23.78
CA CYS A 409 25.11 32.59 24.59
C CYS A 409 26.34 31.77 24.22
N GLN A 410 26.75 31.89 22.96
CA GLN A 410 27.89 31.25 22.31
C GLN A 410 28.16 32.00 20.99
N ASP A 411 29.06 31.47 20.17
CA ASP A 411 29.24 31.93 18.78
C ASP A 411 27.89 31.96 18.03
N THR A 412 27.48 33.15 17.61
CA THR A 412 26.19 33.39 16.97
C THR A 412 26.15 32.73 15.59
N VAL A 413 25.07 31.99 15.33
CA VAL A 413 24.82 31.35 14.03
C VAL A 413 23.78 32.17 13.28
N PRO A 414 23.94 32.46 11.97
CA PRO A 414 22.90 33.13 11.19
C PRO A 414 21.55 32.41 11.32
N CYS A 415 20.50 33.18 11.61
CA CYS A 415 19.15 32.64 11.78
C CYS A 415 18.10 33.71 11.47
N THR A 416 16.97 33.30 10.90
CA THR A 416 15.82 34.18 10.63
C THR A 416 15.27 34.85 11.90
N MET A 417 15.42 34.22 13.07
CA MET A 417 14.96 34.77 14.37
C MET A 417 15.89 35.83 14.98
N ILE A 418 17.10 36.02 14.46
CA ILE A 418 18.06 37.06 14.95
C ILE A 418 17.76 38.44 14.35
N ASN A 419 17.41 38.48 13.07
CA ASN A 419 17.03 39.70 12.38
C ASN A 419 16.49 39.30 11.00
N ALA A 420 15.34 39.85 10.62
CA ALA A 420 14.78 39.75 9.27
C ALA A 420 15.60 40.48 8.18
N LYS A 421 16.63 41.25 8.55
CA LYS A 421 17.55 41.98 7.65
C LYS A 421 18.30 41.09 6.66
N GLU A 422 18.61 41.64 5.47
CA GLU A 422 19.58 41.17 4.46
C GLU A 422 19.34 39.74 3.93
N ASP A 423 18.79 39.70 2.71
CA ASP A 423 18.44 38.55 1.85
C ASP A 423 17.17 37.75 2.22
N VAL A 424 16.32 37.57 1.21
CA VAL A 424 15.33 36.48 1.19
C VAL A 424 16.12 35.18 1.22
N GLY A 425 15.97 34.38 2.28
CA GLY A 425 16.64 33.08 2.42
C GLY A 425 17.80 33.01 3.41
N LYS A 426 17.75 33.78 4.51
CA LYS A 426 18.55 33.45 5.70
C LYS A 426 18.23 32.03 6.16
N PRO A 427 19.25 31.24 6.55
CA PRO A 427 19.03 29.86 6.96
C PRO A 427 18.30 29.82 8.30
N TRP A 428 17.55 28.75 8.56
CA TRP A 428 17.16 28.44 9.92
C TRP A 428 18.31 27.79 10.67
N CYS A 429 18.65 28.37 11.81
CA CYS A 429 19.60 27.78 12.73
C CYS A 429 19.01 26.56 13.42
N LYS A 430 19.88 25.63 13.82
CA LYS A 430 19.49 24.37 14.48
C LYS A 430 18.63 24.53 15.74
N TYR A 431 18.69 25.68 16.41
CA TYR A 431 17.90 25.98 17.61
C TYR A 431 16.44 26.23 17.22
N THR A 432 16.21 27.25 16.39
CA THR A 432 14.90 27.55 15.83
C THR A 432 14.29 26.35 15.07
N SER A 433 15.04 25.68 14.20
CA SER A 433 14.54 24.46 13.52
C SER A 433 14.17 23.35 14.50
N GLY A 434 14.89 23.24 15.62
CA GLY A 434 14.58 22.27 16.66
C GLY A 434 13.29 22.63 17.42
N GLN A 435 13.09 23.90 17.74
CA GLN A 435 11.88 24.39 18.42
C GLN A 435 10.64 24.19 17.54
N MET A 436 10.74 24.45 16.24
CA MET A 436 9.68 24.16 15.26
C MET A 436 9.46 22.66 14.98
N GLY A 437 10.22 21.77 15.61
CA GLY A 437 10.13 20.31 15.42
C GLY A 437 10.69 19.79 14.08
N LEU A 438 11.39 20.63 13.31
CA LEU A 438 11.94 20.32 11.99
C LEU A 438 13.31 19.61 12.05
N SER A 439 13.90 19.48 13.25
CA SER A 439 15.20 18.83 13.41
C SER A 439 15.14 17.32 13.15
N VAL A 440 16.16 16.80 12.46
CA VAL A 440 16.34 15.37 12.19
C VAL A 440 17.35 14.73 13.14
N SER A 441 17.11 13.47 13.47
CA SER A 441 18.03 12.65 14.28
C SER A 441 19.25 12.28 13.45
N GLN A 442 20.44 12.58 13.97
CA GLN A 442 21.70 12.27 13.27
C GLN A 442 21.94 10.76 13.11
N SER A 443 21.36 9.94 14.00
CA SER A 443 21.55 8.49 13.99
C SER A 443 20.63 7.75 13.02
N THR A 444 19.40 8.24 12.83
CA THR A 444 18.36 7.58 12.05
C THR A 444 18.01 8.31 10.76
N GLY A 445 18.36 9.60 10.64
CA GLY A 445 17.95 10.47 9.54
C GLY A 445 16.46 10.83 9.56
N ILE A 446 15.74 10.50 10.64
CA ILE A 446 14.30 10.69 10.76
C ILE A 446 13.98 11.95 11.59
N PRO A 447 12.92 12.72 11.28
CA PRO A 447 12.48 13.84 12.10
C PRO A 447 12.32 13.43 13.57
N ARG A 448 12.92 14.21 14.47
CA ARG A 448 13.04 13.84 15.89
C ARG A 448 11.70 13.71 16.60
N VAL A 449 10.66 14.41 16.13
CA VAL A 449 9.28 14.28 16.64
C VAL A 449 8.65 12.91 16.34
N PHE A 450 9.16 12.17 15.35
CA PHE A 450 8.69 10.84 14.95
C PHE A 450 9.75 9.74 15.10
N ASP A 451 10.86 10.03 15.80
CA ASP A 451 11.95 9.07 16.03
C ASP A 451 11.64 8.17 17.25
N SER A 452 10.55 7.42 17.14
CA SER A 452 10.08 6.46 18.16
C SER A 452 9.87 5.09 17.51
N LEU A 453 10.08 4.01 18.27
CA LEU A 453 10.01 2.64 17.76
C LEU A 453 8.60 2.08 17.92
N PRO A 454 7.92 1.69 16.83
CA PRO A 454 6.65 0.99 16.94
C PRO A 454 6.75 -0.27 17.82
N ILE A 455 5.64 -0.61 18.46
CA ILE A 455 5.49 -1.80 19.30
C ILE A 455 4.40 -2.71 18.75
N ILE A 456 4.39 -3.95 19.22
CA ILE A 456 3.40 -4.97 18.84
C ILE A 456 2.83 -5.58 20.11
N GLU A 457 1.50 -5.64 20.18
CA GLU A 457 0.75 -6.33 21.21
C GLU A 457 0.02 -7.52 20.59
N PHE A 458 0.41 -8.74 20.98
CA PHE A 458 -0.32 -9.93 20.53
C PHE A 458 -1.62 -10.07 21.31
N GLU A 459 -2.73 -10.39 20.63
CA GLU A 459 -4.02 -10.67 21.29
C GLU A 459 -3.86 -11.75 22.38
N ARG A 460 -3.02 -12.75 22.08
CA ARG A 460 -2.59 -13.78 23.04
C ARG A 460 -1.09 -13.76 23.18
N ALA A 461 -0.60 -13.42 24.36
CA ALA A 461 0.82 -13.46 24.66
C ALA A 461 1.33 -14.90 24.89
N GLY A 462 2.63 -15.12 24.69
CA GLY A 462 3.29 -16.38 25.06
C GLY A 462 3.17 -17.51 24.05
N LEU A 463 3.51 -18.72 24.51
CA LEU A 463 3.48 -19.95 23.71
C LEU A 463 2.03 -20.41 23.51
N GLU A 464 1.63 -20.61 22.26
CA GLU A 464 0.35 -21.26 21.94
C GLU A 464 0.58 -22.65 21.40
N THR A 465 -0.27 -23.60 21.79
CA THR A 465 -0.24 -24.97 21.30
C THR A 465 -1.40 -25.16 20.33
N VAL A 466 -1.08 -25.55 19.10
CA VAL A 466 -2.05 -25.69 18.00
C VAL A 466 -2.08 -27.13 17.49
N GLN A 467 -3.21 -27.52 16.92
CA GLN A 467 -3.52 -28.87 16.42
C GLN A 467 -4.20 -28.81 15.05
N THR A 468 -4.06 -27.68 14.36
CA THR A 468 -4.75 -27.36 13.12
C THR A 468 -3.72 -27.06 12.06
N ASP A 469 -4.03 -27.40 10.81
CA ASP A 469 -3.19 -27.06 9.67
C ASP A 469 -3.17 -25.55 9.40
N GLU A 470 -4.18 -24.83 9.89
CA GLU A 470 -4.27 -23.37 9.82
C GLU A 470 -4.19 -22.74 11.22
N PHE A 471 -3.33 -21.74 11.39
CA PHE A 471 -3.24 -20.92 12.60
C PHE A 471 -3.25 -19.45 12.24
N VAL A 472 -4.03 -18.67 12.98
CA VAL A 472 -4.12 -17.21 12.78
C VAL A 472 -3.51 -16.52 13.99
N ILE A 473 -2.48 -15.71 13.75
CA ILE A 473 -1.96 -14.77 14.74
C ILE A 473 -2.70 -13.45 14.55
N ARG A 474 -3.34 -12.97 15.61
CA ARG A 474 -3.88 -11.61 15.69
C ARG A 474 -3.01 -10.76 16.61
N LEU A 475 -2.74 -9.55 16.18
CA LEU A 475 -1.93 -8.59 16.90
C LEU A 475 -2.35 -7.18 16.56
N LYS A 476 -2.10 -6.28 17.51
CA LYS A 476 -2.21 -4.84 17.32
C LYS A 476 -0.80 -4.27 17.19
N ALA A 477 -0.53 -3.57 16.09
CA ALA A 477 0.68 -2.78 15.93
C ALA A 477 0.39 -1.35 16.37
N ILE A 478 1.31 -0.74 17.13
CA ILE A 478 1.13 0.60 17.68
C ILE A 478 2.38 1.41 17.36
N SER A 479 2.22 2.51 16.66
CA SER A 479 3.24 3.53 16.49
C SER A 479 3.31 4.36 17.76
N THR A 480 4.44 4.29 18.47
CA THR A 480 4.62 5.09 19.69
C THR A 480 4.96 6.52 19.34
N ALA A 481 4.49 7.46 20.16
CA ALA A 481 4.86 8.87 20.03
C ALA A 481 6.22 9.16 20.68
N VAL A 482 6.85 10.25 20.28
CA VAL A 482 7.87 10.92 21.11
C VAL A 482 7.11 11.83 22.06
N PRO A 483 7.32 11.76 23.40
CA PRO A 483 6.55 12.60 24.31
C PRO A 483 6.74 14.09 24.07
N ASN A 484 5.65 14.85 24.11
CA ASN A 484 5.66 16.30 24.06
C ASN A 484 6.24 16.86 25.36
N ARG A 485 7.32 17.62 25.24
CA ARG A 485 8.05 18.21 26.36
C ARG A 485 8.01 19.73 26.36
N ASN A 486 7.09 20.34 25.62
CA ASN A 486 7.03 21.78 25.48
C ASN A 486 6.89 22.48 26.85
N PRO A 487 7.90 23.23 27.31
CA PRO A 487 7.90 23.84 28.64
C PRO A 487 6.86 24.95 28.80
N SER A 488 6.40 25.52 27.69
CA SER A 488 5.40 26.60 27.65
C SER A 488 3.96 26.08 27.78
N GLN A 489 3.77 24.75 27.77
CA GLN A 489 2.47 24.11 27.95
C GLN A 489 2.39 23.39 29.30
N LEU A 490 1.19 23.41 29.90
CA LEU A 490 0.89 22.61 31.08
C LEU A 490 0.99 21.13 30.74
N GLU A 491 1.55 20.32 31.63
CA GLU A 491 1.74 18.88 31.39
C GLU A 491 0.41 18.16 31.07
N SER A 492 -0.71 18.59 31.65
CA SER A 492 -2.05 18.06 31.37
C SER A 492 -2.63 18.42 30.00
N GLU A 493 -2.06 19.41 29.32
CA GLU A 493 -2.51 19.91 28.02
C GLU A 493 -1.65 19.39 26.86
N ARG A 494 -0.50 18.77 27.15
CA ARG A 494 0.41 18.25 26.13
C ARG A 494 -0.19 17.01 25.48
N ILE A 495 -0.14 17.00 24.15
CA ILE A 495 -0.54 15.84 23.33
C ILE A 495 0.70 15.26 22.66
N ASP A 496 0.82 13.94 22.74
CA ASP A 496 1.88 13.16 22.12
C ASP A 496 1.43 12.69 20.73
N TYR A 497 2.20 13.04 19.69
CA TYR A 497 1.88 12.71 18.30
C TYR A 497 2.78 11.57 17.78
N ALA A 498 2.15 10.53 17.23
CA ALA A 498 2.83 9.42 16.58
C ALA A 498 2.64 9.50 15.06
N ALA A 499 3.63 9.03 14.30
CA ALA A 499 3.47 8.89 12.86
C ALA A 499 2.60 7.66 12.53
N PRO A 500 1.77 7.68 11.48
CA PRO A 500 1.01 6.51 11.08
C PRO A 500 1.94 5.34 10.69
N LEU A 501 1.41 4.13 10.79
CA LEU A 501 2.09 2.92 10.34
C LEU A 501 2.12 2.84 8.81
N LYS A 502 3.04 2.05 8.25
CA LYS A 502 3.30 2.02 6.81
C LYS A 502 3.44 0.63 6.22
N ASP A 503 4.16 -0.23 6.91
CA ASP A 503 4.35 -1.62 6.48
C ASP A 503 4.64 -2.55 7.65
N ALA A 504 4.25 -3.81 7.50
CA ALA A 504 4.62 -4.89 8.40
C ALA A 504 5.16 -6.08 7.60
N THR A 505 6.06 -6.82 8.23
CA THR A 505 6.60 -8.07 7.69
C THR A 505 6.65 -9.14 8.76
N PHE A 506 6.46 -10.39 8.36
CA PHE A 506 6.74 -11.54 9.19
C PHE A 506 7.73 -12.51 8.55
N ASN A 507 8.34 -13.33 9.39
CA ASN A 507 9.17 -14.47 9.03
C ASN A 507 8.81 -15.68 9.90
N VAL A 508 9.11 -16.87 9.39
CA VAL A 508 8.98 -18.13 10.13
C VAL A 508 10.36 -18.71 10.34
N ASP A 509 10.72 -18.97 11.59
CA ASP A 509 12.02 -19.46 12.04
C ASP A 509 13.21 -18.62 11.53
N GLY A 510 13.00 -17.31 11.35
CA GLY A 510 14.04 -16.40 10.83
C GLY A 510 14.24 -16.46 9.31
N VAL A 511 13.46 -17.26 8.59
CA VAL A 511 13.60 -17.47 7.14
C VAL A 511 12.60 -16.61 6.37
N GLY A 512 13.13 -15.87 5.38
CA GLY A 512 12.34 -15.01 4.49
C GLY A 512 11.74 -13.78 5.19
N LYS A 513 11.10 -12.89 4.39
CA LYS A 513 10.26 -11.82 4.89
C LYS A 513 9.04 -11.71 3.99
N ILE A 514 7.85 -11.86 4.56
CA ILE A 514 6.58 -11.79 3.86
C ILE A 514 5.84 -10.57 4.38
N LYS A 515 5.25 -9.78 3.48
CA LYS A 515 4.46 -8.59 3.86
C LYS A 515 3.13 -9.01 4.50
N ILE A 516 2.71 -8.24 5.50
CA ILE A 516 1.38 -8.34 6.12
C ILE A 516 0.65 -7.04 5.83
N PHE A 517 -0.66 -7.12 5.76
CA PHE A 517 -1.55 -5.99 5.57
C PHE A 517 -2.49 -5.89 6.78
N PRO A 518 -2.89 -4.67 7.19
CA PRO A 518 -3.91 -4.48 8.20
C PRO A 518 -5.25 -5.08 7.78
N GLU A 519 -6.13 -5.36 8.74
CA GLU A 519 -7.41 -6.02 8.48
C GLU A 519 -8.34 -5.20 7.57
N ASP A 520 -8.24 -3.87 7.61
CA ASP A 520 -8.99 -2.95 6.75
C ASP A 520 -8.33 -2.73 5.36
N GLY A 521 -7.11 -3.26 5.18
CA GLY A 521 -6.32 -3.19 3.97
C GLY A 521 -5.59 -1.86 3.73
N LYS A 522 -5.60 -0.92 4.68
CA LYS A 522 -4.95 0.39 4.55
C LYS A 522 -3.82 0.54 5.55
N TRP A 523 -3.07 1.63 5.42
CA TRP A 523 -1.95 2.00 6.31
C TRP A 523 -2.09 3.50 6.54
N ASP A 524 -3.10 3.87 7.32
CA ASP A 524 -3.48 5.27 7.58
C ASP A 524 -3.64 5.57 9.07
N GLU A 525 -3.47 4.59 9.95
CA GLU A 525 -3.63 4.77 11.39
C GLU A 525 -2.30 4.64 12.15
N THR A 526 -2.27 5.21 13.37
CA THR A 526 -1.15 5.04 14.31
C THR A 526 -1.22 3.70 15.04
N GLU A 527 -2.39 3.09 15.06
CA GLU A 527 -2.65 1.76 15.60
C GLU A 527 -3.32 0.93 14.51
N GLU A 528 -2.83 -0.27 14.24
CA GLU A 528 -3.34 -1.11 13.16
C GLU A 528 -3.57 -2.53 13.69
N ASP A 529 -4.73 -3.11 13.37
CA ASP A 529 -5.01 -4.51 13.66
C ASP A 529 -4.53 -5.40 12.49
N LEU A 530 -3.74 -6.43 12.80
CA LEU A 530 -3.16 -7.33 11.81
C LEU A 530 -3.49 -8.79 12.12
N ALA A 531 -3.77 -9.53 11.05
CA ALA A 531 -3.94 -10.98 11.08
C ALA A 531 -2.96 -11.69 10.14
N VAL A 532 -2.16 -12.61 10.68
CA VAL A 532 -1.27 -13.48 9.91
C VAL A 532 -1.84 -14.88 9.91
N ARG A 533 -2.26 -15.37 8.73
CA ARG A 533 -2.72 -16.74 8.54
C ARG A 533 -1.56 -17.61 8.09
N LEU A 534 -1.30 -18.68 8.84
CA LEU A 534 -0.27 -19.67 8.55
C LEU A 534 -0.94 -20.99 8.24
N ALA A 535 -0.62 -21.58 7.10
CA ALA A 535 -1.08 -22.90 6.68
C ALA A 535 0.09 -23.89 6.60
N SER A 536 -0.20 -25.18 6.78
CA SER A 536 0.78 -26.28 6.68
C SER A 536 1.97 -26.13 7.63
N LEU A 537 1.68 -25.77 8.90
CA LEU A 537 2.70 -25.62 9.93
C LEU A 537 3.44 -26.93 10.20
N ARG A 538 4.78 -26.91 10.17
CA ARG A 538 5.58 -28.07 10.60
C ARG A 538 5.30 -28.41 12.07
N ALA A 539 5.40 -29.68 12.42
CA ALA A 539 5.30 -30.11 13.82
C ALA A 539 6.45 -29.53 14.68
N GLY A 540 6.17 -29.32 15.96
CA GLY A 540 7.10 -28.83 16.97
C GLY A 540 7.06 -27.32 17.17
N LEU A 541 8.10 -26.78 17.81
CA LEU A 541 8.22 -25.36 18.12
C LEU A 541 8.55 -24.56 16.86
N ILE A 542 7.71 -23.59 16.55
CA ILE A 542 7.83 -22.62 15.47
C ILE A 542 7.95 -21.22 16.08
N GLN A 543 8.88 -20.41 15.56
CA GLN A 543 9.06 -19.02 15.96
C GLN A 543 8.65 -18.11 14.82
N ILE A 544 7.65 -17.26 15.04
CA ILE A 544 7.19 -16.28 14.06
C ILE A 544 7.68 -14.91 14.49
N GLY A 545 8.58 -14.32 13.72
CA GLY A 545 9.11 -12.99 13.95
C GLY A 545 8.31 -11.95 13.17
N ILE A 546 7.81 -10.91 13.82
CA ILE A 546 7.02 -9.83 13.19
C ILE A 546 7.70 -8.49 13.45
N SER A 547 7.80 -7.66 12.42
CA SER A 547 8.34 -6.29 12.50
C SER A 547 7.43 -5.34 11.73
N VAL A 548 7.16 -4.19 12.32
CA VAL A 548 6.31 -3.13 11.76
C VAL A 548 7.08 -1.83 11.68
N ARG A 549 6.73 -0.97 10.71
CA ARG A 549 7.40 0.28 10.41
C ARG A 549 6.42 1.43 10.29
N ASN A 550 6.80 2.60 10.80
CA ASN A 550 6.04 3.84 10.62
C ASN A 550 6.33 4.55 9.28
N ALA A 551 5.53 5.58 8.96
CA ALA A 551 5.60 6.35 7.73
C ALA A 551 6.99 6.95 7.43
N PHE A 552 7.74 7.29 8.46
CA PHE A 552 9.09 7.88 8.37
C PHE A 552 10.21 6.84 8.34
N GLY A 553 9.89 5.56 8.52
CA GLY A 553 10.85 4.48 8.34
C GLY A 553 11.41 3.89 9.62
N ARG A 554 10.94 4.28 10.81
CA ARG A 554 11.32 3.58 12.06
C ARG A 554 10.64 2.23 12.11
N ALA A 555 11.46 1.19 12.16
CA ALA A 555 11.02 -0.19 12.26
C ALA A 555 11.20 -0.70 13.69
N SER A 556 10.19 -1.41 14.18
CA SER A 556 10.26 -2.15 15.43
C SER A 556 11.36 -3.23 15.36
N PRO A 557 11.92 -3.67 16.50
CA PRO A 557 12.61 -4.96 16.53
C PRO A 557 11.66 -6.08 16.10
N PHE A 558 12.19 -7.25 15.80
CA PHE A 558 11.35 -8.43 15.59
C PHE A 558 10.76 -8.87 16.93
N TYR A 559 9.43 -8.83 17.02
CA TYR A 559 8.66 -9.44 18.09
C TYR A 559 8.42 -10.90 17.74
N THR A 560 8.76 -11.81 18.66
CA THR A 560 8.67 -13.24 18.42
C THR A 560 7.42 -13.84 19.08
N LYS A 561 6.55 -14.42 18.26
CA LYS A 561 5.46 -15.29 18.70
C LYS A 561 5.91 -16.74 18.60
N LYS A 562 5.74 -17.51 19.68
CA LYS A 562 6.04 -18.95 19.69
C LYS A 562 4.75 -19.74 19.55
N VAL A 563 4.78 -20.70 18.63
CA VAL A 563 3.69 -21.63 18.39
C VAL A 563 4.26 -23.04 18.46
N PHE A 564 3.63 -23.92 19.21
CA PHE A 564 3.96 -25.34 19.23
C PHE A 564 2.87 -26.10 18.50
N ASN A 565 3.17 -26.58 17.29
CA ASN A 565 2.23 -27.41 16.55
C ASN A 565 2.37 -28.87 16.97
N ILE A 566 1.30 -29.46 17.51
CA ILE A 566 1.25 -30.89 17.84
C ILE A 566 0.94 -31.65 16.54
N GLY A 567 1.89 -32.45 16.09
CA GLY A 567 1.76 -33.26 14.88
C GLY A 567 2.98 -34.13 14.68
N LEU A 568 3.06 -34.75 13.49
CA LEU A 568 4.18 -35.58 13.09
C LEU A 568 4.99 -34.90 11.99
N ASN A 569 6.30 -35.15 11.94
CA ASN A 569 7.19 -34.54 10.97
C ASN A 569 7.54 -35.53 9.85
N TYR A 570 6.81 -35.44 8.73
CA TYR A 570 7.09 -36.18 7.50
C TYR A 570 8.26 -35.52 6.76
N ALA A 571 9.46 -36.07 6.93
CA ALA A 571 10.69 -35.46 6.44
C ALA A 571 10.84 -35.57 4.91
N TYR A 572 10.52 -36.73 4.35
CA TYR A 572 10.58 -36.97 2.92
C TYR A 572 9.60 -38.08 2.52
N PHE A 573 9.14 -38.02 1.28
CA PHE A 573 8.17 -38.92 0.69
C PHE A 573 8.62 -39.26 -0.73
N ILE A 574 8.63 -40.55 -1.06
CA ILE A 574 8.98 -41.11 -2.36
C ILE A 574 7.72 -41.76 -2.90
N ILE A 575 7.40 -41.45 -4.15
CA ILE A 575 6.41 -42.20 -4.90
C ILE A 575 7.00 -42.54 -6.26
N ASP A 576 7.30 -43.82 -6.45
CA ASP A 576 7.95 -44.33 -7.66
C ASP A 576 7.08 -45.43 -8.28
N GLU A 577 6.94 -45.39 -9.58
CA GLU A 577 6.20 -46.41 -10.33
C GLU A 577 7.11 -47.63 -10.57
N ARG A 578 6.65 -48.81 -10.17
CA ARG A 578 7.36 -50.08 -10.36
C ARG A 578 6.55 -51.01 -11.26
N GLU A 579 7.21 -52.04 -11.79
CA GLU A 579 6.55 -53.05 -12.63
C GLU A 579 5.41 -53.78 -11.89
N GLU A 580 5.46 -53.82 -10.56
CA GLU A 580 4.53 -54.53 -9.69
C GLU A 580 3.43 -53.64 -9.08
N GLY A 581 3.47 -52.31 -9.31
CA GLY A 581 2.52 -51.36 -8.72
C GLY A 581 3.12 -49.97 -8.44
N VAL A 582 2.44 -49.17 -7.62
CA VAL A 582 2.97 -47.88 -7.15
C VAL A 582 3.71 -48.11 -5.83
N HIS A 583 5.00 -47.77 -5.78
CA HIS A 583 5.80 -47.84 -4.56
C HIS A 583 5.73 -46.51 -3.82
N ILE A 584 5.33 -46.57 -2.55
CA ILE A 584 5.22 -45.43 -1.65
C ILE A 584 6.20 -45.64 -0.51
N ALA A 585 7.08 -44.69 -0.25
CA ALA A 585 7.94 -44.71 0.92
C ALA A 585 8.00 -43.33 1.58
N TRP A 586 8.16 -43.28 2.90
CA TRP A 586 8.31 -42.02 3.62
C TRP A 586 9.18 -42.18 4.85
N ASN A 587 9.72 -41.06 5.31
CA ASN A 587 10.58 -40.99 6.48
C ASN A 587 9.99 -40.01 7.49
N MET A 588 9.94 -40.44 8.75
CA MET A 588 9.61 -39.58 9.88
C MET A 588 10.89 -39.04 10.50
N ALA A 589 10.91 -37.75 10.82
CA ALA A 589 11.98 -37.14 11.61
C ALA A 589 11.52 -36.89 13.06
N GLY A 590 12.39 -37.15 14.02
CA GLY A 590 12.10 -36.91 15.43
C GLY A 590 11.16 -37.95 16.05
N GLU A 591 10.54 -37.59 17.17
CA GLU A 591 9.69 -38.49 17.94
C GLU A 591 8.32 -38.69 17.27
N THR A 592 7.92 -39.95 17.10
CA THR A 592 6.62 -40.32 16.52
C THR A 592 5.54 -40.55 17.57
N PHE A 593 5.87 -40.48 18.86
CA PHE A 593 4.95 -40.70 19.99
C PHE A 593 4.21 -42.05 19.94
N GLY A 594 4.84 -43.07 19.33
CA GLY A 594 4.21 -44.37 19.12
C GLY A 594 3.03 -44.31 18.13
N ALA A 595 3.06 -43.38 17.16
CA ALA A 595 2.02 -43.26 16.16
C ALA A 595 1.82 -44.55 15.34
N SER A 596 0.56 -44.91 15.11
CA SER A 596 0.15 -45.87 14.08
C SER A 596 0.00 -45.14 12.74
N PHE A 597 0.48 -45.73 11.65
CA PHE A 597 0.46 -45.08 10.33
C PHE A 597 -0.46 -45.80 9.36
N ASP A 598 -1.46 -45.08 8.88
CA ASP A 598 -2.39 -45.55 7.86
C ASP A 598 -2.07 -44.89 6.53
N LEU A 599 -1.94 -45.69 5.47
CA LEU A 599 -1.79 -45.20 4.11
C LEU A 599 -3.15 -45.11 3.46
N HIS A 600 -3.51 -43.88 3.08
CA HIS A 600 -4.75 -43.56 2.39
C HIS A 600 -4.50 -43.41 0.89
N ARG A 601 -5.48 -43.88 0.11
CA ARG A 601 -5.56 -43.70 -1.34
C ARG A 601 -6.91 -43.10 -1.68
N ILE A 602 -6.88 -41.98 -2.39
CA ILE A 602 -8.08 -41.37 -2.97
C ILE A 602 -8.22 -41.91 -4.40
N GLU A 603 -9.33 -42.59 -4.64
CA GLU A 603 -9.65 -43.24 -5.90
C GLU A 603 -9.93 -42.21 -7.02
N PRO A 604 -9.58 -42.53 -8.28
CA PRO A 604 -9.90 -41.72 -9.45
C PRO A 604 -11.42 -41.68 -9.71
N GLY A 605 -11.92 -40.54 -10.20
CA GLY A 605 -13.34 -40.33 -10.53
C GLY A 605 -13.90 -39.03 -9.95
N PRO A 606 -15.20 -38.72 -10.14
CA PRO A 606 -15.79 -37.44 -9.79
C PRO A 606 -16.20 -37.39 -8.31
N GLU A 607 -16.48 -38.54 -7.71
CA GLU A 607 -16.88 -38.69 -6.30
C GLU A 607 -15.69 -38.89 -5.35
N GLN A 608 -14.46 -39.06 -5.90
CA GLN A 608 -13.16 -39.09 -5.18
C GLN A 608 -13.20 -39.76 -3.80
N PHE A 609 -13.40 -41.08 -3.77
CA PHE A 609 -13.49 -41.85 -2.52
C PHE A 609 -12.12 -42.05 -1.86
N ASP A 610 -12.03 -41.71 -0.56
CA ASP A 610 -10.86 -42.00 0.28
C ASP A 610 -10.95 -43.41 0.88
N ARG A 611 -9.89 -44.20 0.71
CA ARG A 611 -9.77 -45.57 1.19
C ARG A 611 -8.44 -45.79 1.91
N ILE A 612 -8.48 -46.43 3.07
CA ILE A 612 -7.27 -46.96 3.73
C ILE A 612 -6.83 -48.22 2.96
N ILE A 613 -5.64 -48.20 2.39
CA ILE A 613 -5.07 -49.32 1.63
C ILE A 613 -4.03 -50.10 2.45
N ALA A 614 -3.49 -49.51 3.51
CA ALA A 614 -2.68 -50.18 4.50
C ALA A 614 -2.91 -49.54 5.87
N HIS A 615 -3.03 -50.35 6.91
CA HIS A 615 -3.33 -49.91 8.27
C HIS A 615 -2.20 -50.30 9.21
N ASP A 616 -1.86 -49.42 10.15
CA ASP A 616 -0.85 -49.61 11.20
C ASP A 616 0.48 -50.18 10.66
N LEU A 617 1.03 -49.51 9.65
CA LEU A 617 2.26 -49.94 9.00
C LEU A 617 3.45 -49.88 9.95
N ALA A 618 4.19 -50.98 10.04
CA ALA A 618 5.44 -51.06 10.77
C ALA A 618 6.60 -50.41 9.98
N PRO A 619 7.64 -49.88 10.66
CA PRO A 619 8.81 -49.33 10.00
C PRO A 619 9.53 -50.38 9.14
N SER A 620 9.87 -50.02 7.91
CA SER A 620 10.65 -50.87 7.00
C SER A 620 12.16 -50.71 7.16
N ASP A 621 12.60 -49.56 7.69
CA ASP A 621 14.02 -49.28 7.98
C ASP A 621 14.17 -48.52 9.31
N THR A 622 14.88 -49.13 10.24
CA THR A 622 15.21 -48.58 11.56
C THR A 622 16.72 -48.40 11.75
N SER A 623 17.52 -48.59 10.70
CA SER A 623 18.99 -48.54 10.78
C SER A 623 19.52 -47.10 10.89
N ASN A 624 18.75 -46.13 10.40
CA ASN A 624 19.08 -44.72 10.46
C ASN A 624 18.59 -44.09 11.78
N SER A 625 19.53 -43.73 12.66
CA SER A 625 19.19 -43.09 13.95
C SER A 625 18.50 -41.72 13.83
N GLN A 626 18.53 -41.07 12.67
CA GLN A 626 17.91 -39.77 12.44
C GLN A 626 16.50 -39.84 11.84
N PHE A 627 16.13 -40.96 11.19
CA PHE A 627 14.87 -41.09 10.49
C PHE A 627 14.27 -42.48 10.67
N LEU A 628 12.95 -42.54 10.87
CA LEU A 628 12.20 -43.80 10.86
C LEU A 628 11.54 -43.98 9.48
N GLY A 629 11.98 -44.99 8.73
CA GLY A 629 11.54 -45.21 7.34
C GLY A 629 10.40 -46.23 7.21
N PHE A 630 9.48 -45.96 6.29
CA PHE A 630 8.34 -46.81 5.95
C PHE A 630 8.26 -47.00 4.44
N SER A 631 7.69 -48.12 4.00
CA SER A 631 7.58 -48.48 2.58
C SER A 631 6.39 -49.40 2.35
N TYR A 632 5.62 -49.14 1.30
CA TYR A 632 4.47 -49.93 0.88
C TYR A 632 4.42 -50.01 -0.66
N LEU A 633 4.01 -51.17 -1.19
CA LEU A 633 3.78 -51.35 -2.63
C LEU A 633 2.29 -51.55 -2.86
N ASP A 634 1.66 -50.57 -3.50
CA ASP A 634 0.26 -50.66 -3.91
C ASP A 634 0.14 -51.39 -5.25
N SER A 635 -0.13 -52.70 -5.16
CA SER A 635 -0.36 -53.57 -6.32
C SER A 635 -1.83 -53.62 -6.78
N ASP A 636 -2.76 -53.03 -6.04
CA ASP A 636 -4.21 -53.03 -6.35
C ASP A 636 -4.60 -51.77 -7.14
N VAL A 637 -3.83 -51.48 -8.19
CA VAL A 637 -3.98 -50.28 -9.02
C VAL A 637 -4.37 -50.62 -10.45
N LYS A 638 -5.30 -49.85 -11.01
CA LYS A 638 -5.68 -49.95 -12.42
C LYS A 638 -4.69 -49.20 -13.31
N PRO A 639 -4.18 -49.82 -14.39
CA PRO A 639 -3.30 -49.17 -15.36
C PRO A 639 -3.92 -47.90 -15.95
N GLY A 640 -3.08 -46.89 -16.17
CA GLY A 640 -3.47 -45.60 -16.74
C GLY A 640 -4.25 -44.69 -15.79
N ALA A 641 -4.62 -45.17 -14.60
CA ALA A 641 -5.33 -44.36 -13.61
C ALA A 641 -4.37 -43.59 -12.69
N THR A 642 -4.70 -42.33 -12.42
CA THR A 642 -3.97 -41.48 -11.48
C THR A 642 -4.62 -41.53 -10.10
N TYR A 643 -3.88 -41.99 -9.11
CA TYR A 643 -4.29 -42.05 -7.71
C TYR A 643 -3.65 -40.91 -6.91
N ARG A 644 -4.28 -40.54 -5.80
CA ARG A 644 -3.71 -39.64 -4.80
C ARG A 644 -3.45 -40.40 -3.51
N TYR A 645 -2.30 -40.19 -2.90
CA TYR A 645 -1.88 -40.87 -1.68
C TYR A 645 -1.52 -39.87 -0.59
N TYR A 646 -1.85 -40.20 0.65
CA TYR A 646 -1.36 -39.49 1.84
C TYR A 646 -1.27 -40.48 3.01
N VAL A 647 -0.45 -40.16 4.00
CA VAL A 647 -0.29 -40.98 5.21
C VAL A 647 -0.88 -40.24 6.38
N ARG A 648 -1.74 -40.92 7.15
CA ARG A 648 -2.28 -40.43 8.41
C ARG A 648 -1.61 -41.15 9.57
N GLY A 649 -0.88 -40.42 10.39
CA GLY A 649 -0.33 -40.93 11.64
C GLY A 649 -1.27 -40.62 12.82
N THR A 650 -1.56 -41.62 13.66
CA THR A 650 -2.45 -41.50 14.82
C THR A 650 -1.69 -41.83 16.10
N PHE A 651 -1.64 -40.91 17.07
CA PHE A 651 -0.86 -41.07 18.31
C PHE A 651 -1.59 -40.51 19.52
N THR A 652 -1.24 -40.99 20.72
CA THR A 652 -1.89 -40.59 21.97
C THR A 652 -0.90 -39.89 22.89
N LEU A 653 -1.23 -38.67 23.35
CA LEU A 653 -0.45 -37.95 24.36
C LEU A 653 -1.27 -37.74 25.63
N ASN A 654 -0.61 -37.77 26.79
CA ASN A 654 -1.21 -37.39 28.06
C ASN A 654 -1.13 -35.87 28.24
N VAL A 655 -2.26 -35.16 28.08
CA VAL A 655 -2.35 -33.71 28.25
C VAL A 655 -3.22 -33.41 29.47
N GLY A 656 -2.65 -32.77 30.49
CA GLY A 656 -3.34 -32.48 31.75
C GLY A 656 -3.77 -33.72 32.53
N GLY A 657 -3.01 -34.82 32.42
CA GLY A 657 -3.30 -36.09 33.11
C GLY A 657 -4.35 -36.97 32.43
N SER A 658 -4.90 -36.57 31.27
CA SER A 658 -5.83 -37.37 30.48
C SER A 658 -5.22 -37.76 29.13
N PRO A 659 -5.33 -39.03 28.69
CA PRO A 659 -4.89 -39.44 27.36
C PRO A 659 -5.79 -38.83 26.30
N ARG A 660 -5.18 -38.29 25.23
CA ARG A 660 -5.89 -37.72 24.09
C ARG A 660 -5.36 -38.23 22.75
N THR A 661 -6.31 -38.59 21.91
CA THR A 661 -6.30 -38.93 20.47
C THR A 661 -5.77 -37.86 19.50
N TYR A 662 -4.66 -38.01 18.78
CA TYR A 662 -4.25 -37.05 17.74
C TYR A 662 -4.02 -37.73 16.39
N THR A 663 -4.33 -37.01 15.31
CA THR A 663 -4.07 -37.42 13.93
C THR A 663 -3.26 -36.34 13.21
N SER A 664 -2.30 -36.74 12.38
CA SER A 664 -1.49 -35.85 11.53
C SER A 664 -1.43 -36.44 10.14
N ASP A 665 -1.74 -35.64 9.11
CA ASP A 665 -1.71 -36.09 7.72
C ASP A 665 -0.46 -35.57 7.02
N SER A 666 0.10 -36.36 6.10
CA SER A 666 1.09 -35.86 5.15
C SER A 666 0.41 -34.98 4.09
N ILE A 667 1.20 -34.23 3.32
CA ILE A 667 0.72 -33.67 2.06
C ILE A 667 0.25 -34.79 1.10
N VAL A 668 -0.62 -34.46 0.16
CA VAL A 668 -1.18 -35.41 -0.82
C VAL A 668 -0.29 -35.50 -2.06
N PHE A 669 0.15 -36.70 -2.40
CA PHE A 669 0.98 -37.00 -3.57
C PHE A 669 0.15 -37.65 -4.68
N LYS A 670 0.54 -37.48 -5.94
CA LYS A 670 -0.11 -38.08 -7.11
C LYS A 670 0.81 -39.08 -7.78
N ALA A 671 0.28 -40.23 -8.20
CA ALA A 671 1.00 -41.20 -9.03
C ALA A 671 0.05 -41.87 -10.03
N THR A 672 0.56 -42.20 -11.22
CA THR A 672 -0.21 -42.87 -12.27
C THR A 672 0.27 -44.30 -12.38
N ALA A 673 -0.61 -45.28 -12.23
CA ALA A 673 -0.19 -46.68 -12.34
C ALA A 673 0.12 -47.03 -13.80
N MET A 674 1.38 -47.37 -14.12
CA MET A 674 1.81 -47.50 -15.53
C MET A 674 1.88 -48.92 -16.09
N LEU A 675 1.63 -49.99 -15.32
CA LEU A 675 1.65 -51.39 -15.79
C LEU A 675 0.76 -52.30 -14.93
N PRO A 676 -0.01 -53.25 -15.50
CA PRO A 676 -0.50 -54.42 -14.78
C PRO A 676 0.39 -55.64 -15.07
N ILE A 677 0.84 -56.34 -14.02
CA ILE A 677 1.22 -57.74 -14.15
C ILE A 677 -0.08 -58.54 -14.29
N ALA A 678 -0.25 -59.28 -15.39
CA ALA A 678 -1.33 -60.25 -15.49
C ALA A 678 -1.16 -61.31 -14.40
N LYS A 679 -2.13 -61.45 -13.48
CA LYS A 679 -2.19 -62.61 -12.58
C LYS A 679 -2.48 -63.86 -13.41
N GLY A 680 -1.47 -64.66 -13.70
CA GLY A 680 -1.61 -65.93 -14.42
C GLY A 680 -0.58 -66.09 -15.53
N SER A 681 -0.77 -67.11 -16.37
CA SER A 681 0.07 -67.30 -17.53
C SER A 681 -0.44 -66.50 -18.72
N ILE A 682 0.46 -65.79 -19.42
CA ILE A 682 0.16 -65.06 -20.66
C ILE A 682 0.12 -65.99 -21.88
N LEU A 683 0.41 -67.27 -21.71
CA LEU A 683 0.67 -68.21 -22.80
C LEU A 683 -0.25 -69.43 -22.74
N SER A 684 -1.11 -69.57 -23.75
CA SER A 684 -1.96 -70.75 -23.90
C SER A 684 -1.16 -72.04 -24.12
N TYR A 685 -1.80 -73.20 -23.95
CA TYR A 685 -1.19 -74.46 -24.37
C TYR A 685 -1.22 -74.58 -25.90
N PRO A 686 -0.10 -74.91 -26.56
CA PRO A 686 -0.07 -75.12 -28.00
C PRO A 686 -1.08 -76.20 -28.43
N SER A 687 -1.87 -75.94 -29.46
CA SER A 687 -2.91 -76.86 -29.94
C SER A 687 -2.98 -76.94 -31.48
N PRO A 688 -3.05 -78.14 -32.09
CA PRO A 688 -3.05 -79.46 -31.45
C PRO A 688 -1.66 -79.89 -30.97
N ASN A 689 -1.57 -80.53 -29.79
CA ASN A 689 -0.34 -81.10 -29.25
C ASN A 689 -0.63 -82.50 -28.67
N PRO A 690 -0.21 -83.62 -29.32
CA PRO A 690 0.82 -83.68 -30.36
C PRO A 690 0.42 -83.06 -31.70
N PHE A 691 1.38 -82.40 -32.34
CA PHE A 691 1.22 -81.69 -33.61
C PHE A 691 1.68 -82.56 -34.78
N ASN A 692 0.81 -82.77 -35.77
CA ASN A 692 1.17 -83.36 -37.06
C ASN A 692 1.00 -82.33 -38.19
N PRO A 693 2.10 -81.88 -38.83
CA PRO A 693 2.05 -80.93 -39.95
C PRO A 693 1.17 -81.39 -41.13
N ALA A 694 0.96 -82.69 -41.32
CA ALA A 694 0.09 -83.23 -42.37
C ALA A 694 -1.40 -82.88 -42.17
N ASN A 695 -1.81 -82.58 -40.92
CA ASN A 695 -3.20 -82.31 -40.54
C ASN A 695 -3.48 -80.81 -40.32
N GLY A 696 -2.50 -79.93 -40.57
CA GLY A 696 -2.67 -78.49 -40.44
C GLY A 696 -1.50 -77.81 -39.71
N ARG A 697 -1.81 -76.76 -38.94
CA ARG A 697 -0.84 -75.96 -38.19
C ARG A 697 -1.11 -76.04 -36.69
N LEU A 698 -0.04 -75.90 -35.91
CA LEU A 698 -0.10 -75.67 -34.48
C LEU A 698 -0.39 -74.19 -34.22
N PHE A 699 -1.26 -73.88 -33.26
CA PHE A 699 -1.53 -72.51 -32.84
C PHE A 699 -1.15 -72.30 -31.37
N LEU A 700 -0.67 -71.09 -31.07
CA LEU A 700 -0.36 -70.61 -29.74
C LEU A 700 -0.87 -69.18 -29.60
N SER A 701 -1.74 -68.94 -28.63
CA SER A 701 -2.25 -67.61 -28.29
C SER A 701 -1.46 -67.02 -27.12
N ILE A 702 -1.10 -65.74 -27.26
CA ILE A 702 -0.35 -64.92 -26.31
C ILE A 702 -1.25 -63.77 -25.90
N ASP A 703 -1.49 -63.61 -24.61
CA ASP A 703 -2.18 -62.45 -24.04
C ASP A 703 -1.15 -61.35 -23.74
N ILE A 704 -1.14 -60.29 -24.56
CA ILE A 704 -0.12 -59.25 -24.51
C ILE A 704 -0.53 -58.20 -23.47
N PRO A 705 0.28 -57.96 -22.41
CA PRO A 705 -0.04 -56.96 -21.41
C PRO A 705 0.11 -55.53 -21.97
N GLY A 706 -0.82 -54.66 -21.59
CA GLY A 706 -0.80 -53.24 -21.95
C GLY A 706 0.30 -52.48 -21.23
N ARG A 707 1.00 -51.61 -21.96
CA ARG A 707 2.01 -50.69 -21.43
C ARG A 707 1.58 -49.26 -21.72
N PHE A 708 1.63 -48.39 -20.72
CA PHE A 708 1.21 -47.01 -20.87
C PHE A 708 2.39 -46.07 -20.60
N THR A 709 2.44 -44.96 -21.33
CA THR A 709 3.39 -43.86 -21.06
C THR A 709 2.64 -42.54 -20.96
N PRO A 710 3.09 -41.60 -20.13
CA PRO A 710 2.57 -40.25 -20.15
C PRO A 710 2.95 -39.61 -21.49
N LEU A 711 1.94 -39.15 -22.24
CA LEU A 711 2.10 -38.28 -23.39
C LEU A 711 2.72 -36.97 -22.87
N GLY A 712 4.01 -36.79 -23.11
CA GLY A 712 4.63 -35.48 -22.98
C GLY A 712 3.95 -34.51 -23.95
N ASP A 713 3.67 -33.29 -23.47
CA ASP A 713 3.04 -32.14 -24.14
C ASP A 713 3.01 -32.20 -25.69
N VAL A 714 2.02 -32.89 -26.27
CA VAL A 714 1.66 -32.72 -27.68
C VAL A 714 0.50 -31.75 -27.77
N VAL A 715 0.81 -30.50 -28.12
CA VAL A 715 -0.19 -29.51 -28.55
C VAL A 715 -0.86 -30.03 -29.82
N THR A 716 -2.14 -30.40 -29.74
CA THR A 716 -2.96 -30.63 -30.93
C THR A 716 -3.83 -29.40 -31.19
N PRO A 717 -3.81 -28.85 -32.43
CA PRO A 717 -4.78 -27.86 -32.84
C PRO A 717 -6.05 -28.55 -33.37
N SER A 718 -7.16 -27.84 -33.22
CA SER A 718 -8.52 -28.15 -33.69
C SER A 718 -9.41 -28.93 -32.71
N GLY A 719 -10.45 -28.23 -32.25
CA GLY A 719 -11.46 -28.74 -31.36
C GLY A 719 -12.59 -29.44 -32.10
N GLU A 720 -13.00 -30.57 -31.56
CA GLU A 720 -14.40 -31.00 -31.51
C GLU A 720 -14.64 -31.62 -30.13
N SER A 721 -15.67 -31.10 -29.47
CA SER A 721 -16.08 -31.40 -28.11
C SER A 721 -17.03 -32.60 -28.08
N GLY A 722 -16.69 -33.66 -27.32
CA GLY A 722 -17.66 -34.73 -27.04
C GLY A 722 -17.11 -36.01 -26.41
N VAL A 723 -16.48 -35.96 -25.23
CA VAL A 723 -16.36 -37.11 -24.30
C VAL A 723 -16.37 -36.57 -22.85
N GLY A 724 -17.11 -37.21 -21.95
CA GLY A 724 -17.39 -36.76 -20.57
C GLY A 724 -16.18 -36.67 -19.62
N PRO A 725 -16.38 -36.11 -18.41
CA PRO A 725 -15.31 -35.71 -17.52
C PRO A 725 -14.86 -36.90 -16.67
N ASP A 726 -13.91 -37.71 -17.12
CA ASP A 726 -13.11 -38.58 -16.23
C ASP A 726 -11.96 -39.39 -16.86
N LEU A 727 -11.54 -39.07 -18.08
CA LEU A 727 -10.26 -39.53 -18.61
C LEU A 727 -9.41 -38.31 -18.85
N VAL A 728 -8.33 -38.13 -18.08
CA VAL A 728 -7.28 -37.20 -18.49
C VAL A 728 -6.76 -37.70 -19.85
N PRO A 729 -6.79 -36.88 -20.92
CA PRO A 729 -6.14 -37.23 -22.17
C PRO A 729 -4.63 -37.19 -21.92
N GLY A 730 -3.98 -38.34 -21.81
CA GLY A 730 -2.54 -38.31 -21.53
C GLY A 730 -1.80 -39.63 -21.32
N ALA A 731 -2.44 -40.77 -21.09
CA ALA A 731 -1.73 -42.05 -21.13
C ALA A 731 -1.95 -42.70 -22.50
N GLY A 732 -0.97 -42.58 -23.39
CA GLY A 732 -0.97 -43.33 -24.65
C GLY A 732 -0.55 -44.76 -24.35
N GLU A 733 -1.35 -45.74 -24.77
CA GLU A 733 -0.89 -47.12 -24.81
C GLU A 733 0.26 -47.22 -25.81
N VAL A 734 1.37 -47.82 -25.39
CA VAL A 734 2.55 -48.04 -26.22
C VAL A 734 2.75 -49.53 -26.39
N GLY A 735 3.05 -49.95 -27.62
CA GLY A 735 3.28 -51.36 -27.91
C GLY A 735 4.43 -51.97 -27.11
N SER A 736 4.17 -53.13 -26.51
CA SER A 736 5.16 -54.01 -25.88
C SER A 736 5.87 -54.82 -26.96
N GLN A 737 7.20 -55.00 -26.85
CA GLN A 737 7.93 -55.89 -27.76
C GLN A 737 7.49 -57.34 -27.50
N VAL A 738 7.03 -58.03 -28.55
CA VAL A 738 6.60 -59.43 -28.51
C VAL A 738 7.49 -60.26 -29.44
N ASP A 739 8.25 -61.18 -28.85
CA ASP A 739 9.14 -62.09 -29.55
C ASP A 739 8.70 -63.55 -29.34
N VAL A 740 8.57 -64.31 -30.43
CA VAL A 740 8.12 -65.71 -30.41
C VAL A 740 9.07 -66.56 -31.23
N TYR A 741 9.74 -67.50 -30.55
CA TYR A 741 10.74 -68.37 -31.13
C TYR A 741 10.49 -69.84 -30.78
N VAL A 742 10.82 -70.72 -31.71
CA VAL A 742 10.83 -72.17 -31.50
C VAL A 742 12.27 -72.64 -31.31
N TYR A 743 12.50 -73.46 -30.30
CA TYR A 743 13.79 -74.06 -29.97
C TYR A 743 13.71 -75.58 -29.96
N ASP A 744 14.83 -76.24 -30.28
CA ASP A 744 14.98 -77.69 -30.06
C ASP A 744 15.38 -78.00 -28.61
N VAL A 745 15.50 -79.30 -28.29
CA VAL A 745 15.91 -79.78 -26.97
C VAL A 745 17.32 -79.36 -26.55
N LEU A 746 18.17 -78.93 -27.50
CA LEU A 746 19.52 -78.44 -27.24
C LEU A 746 19.54 -76.90 -27.04
N GLY A 747 18.39 -76.24 -27.08
CA GLY A 747 18.26 -74.79 -26.97
C GLY A 747 18.70 -74.05 -28.23
N ARG A 748 18.86 -74.73 -29.37
CA ARG A 748 19.16 -74.08 -30.66
C ARG A 748 17.87 -73.51 -31.23
N ARG A 749 17.92 -72.26 -31.70
CA ARG A 749 16.77 -71.61 -32.33
C ARG A 749 16.47 -72.29 -33.67
N ILE A 750 15.25 -72.78 -33.81
CA ILE A 750 14.77 -73.51 -34.98
C ILE A 750 14.01 -72.59 -35.92
N LYS A 751 13.13 -71.74 -35.37
CA LYS A 751 12.36 -70.79 -36.16
C LYS A 751 12.02 -69.52 -35.37
N GLY A 752 12.10 -68.36 -36.02
CA GLY A 752 11.45 -67.13 -35.57
C GLY A 752 10.04 -67.03 -36.14
N LEU A 753 9.04 -66.95 -35.26
CA LEU A 753 7.64 -66.90 -35.67
C LEU A 753 7.05 -65.49 -35.60
N TYR A 754 7.49 -64.69 -34.62
CA TYR A 754 6.99 -63.32 -34.43
C TYR A 754 8.03 -62.45 -33.72
N SER A 755 8.10 -61.17 -34.05
CA SER A 755 9.03 -60.21 -33.45
C SER A 755 8.61 -58.76 -33.78
N GLN A 756 7.57 -58.26 -33.12
CA GLN A 756 7.05 -56.90 -33.36
C GLN A 756 6.57 -56.24 -32.05
N LYS A 757 6.38 -54.92 -32.08
CA LYS A 757 5.72 -54.20 -30.99
C LYS A 757 4.21 -54.27 -31.15
N GLU A 758 3.53 -54.76 -30.13
CA GLU A 758 2.08 -54.94 -30.12
C GLU A 758 1.44 -54.19 -28.96
N LEU A 759 0.29 -53.58 -29.22
CA LEU A 759 -0.61 -53.11 -28.16
C LEU A 759 -1.20 -54.32 -27.41
N SER A 760 -1.87 -54.06 -26.29
CA SER A 760 -2.55 -55.10 -25.55
C SER A 760 -3.59 -55.83 -26.39
N GLY A 761 -3.73 -57.12 -26.16
CA GLY A 761 -4.63 -57.99 -26.91
C GLY A 761 -4.12 -59.41 -27.06
N VAL A 762 -4.93 -60.26 -27.68
CA VAL A 762 -4.59 -61.68 -27.89
C VAL A 762 -3.98 -61.86 -29.28
N LEU A 763 -2.72 -62.29 -29.31
CA LEU A 763 -1.98 -62.61 -30.54
C LEU A 763 -1.88 -64.13 -30.71
N THR A 764 -2.45 -64.65 -31.81
CA THR A 764 -2.36 -66.09 -32.14
C THR A 764 -1.32 -66.34 -33.23
N ILE A 765 -0.30 -67.13 -32.90
CA ILE A 765 0.82 -67.46 -33.77
C ILE A 765 0.73 -68.90 -34.28
N PRO A 766 0.72 -69.12 -35.61
CA PRO A 766 0.77 -70.46 -36.18
C PRO A 766 2.22 -70.96 -36.37
N TRP A 767 2.41 -72.28 -36.24
CA TRP A 767 3.62 -72.97 -36.69
C TRP A 767 3.28 -74.20 -37.51
N ASP A 768 4.00 -74.38 -38.61
CA ASP A 768 3.83 -75.41 -39.63
C ASP A 768 4.84 -76.56 -39.49
N GLY A 769 5.67 -76.55 -38.45
CA GLY A 769 6.66 -77.61 -38.22
C GLY A 769 7.87 -77.51 -39.15
N THR A 770 8.20 -76.30 -39.61
CA THR A 770 9.41 -76.03 -40.42
C THR A 770 10.40 -75.15 -39.65
N ASN A 771 11.64 -75.05 -40.15
CA ASN A 771 12.69 -74.15 -39.63
C ASN A 771 12.65 -72.78 -40.35
N ASP A 772 13.61 -71.89 -40.03
CA ASP A 772 13.78 -70.57 -40.69
C ASP A 772 13.99 -70.67 -42.23
N ASN A 773 14.47 -71.81 -42.76
CA ASN A 773 14.64 -72.06 -44.20
C ASN A 773 13.38 -72.67 -44.86
N ASN A 774 12.25 -72.74 -44.14
CA ASN A 774 11.02 -73.45 -44.53
C ASN A 774 11.21 -74.96 -44.76
N GLU A 775 12.27 -75.56 -44.21
CA GLU A 775 12.50 -76.99 -44.30
C GLU A 775 11.77 -77.72 -43.15
N PRO A 776 11.14 -78.87 -43.42
CA PRO A 776 10.47 -79.67 -42.39
C PRO A 776 11.43 -80.12 -41.28
N VAL A 777 11.15 -79.81 -40.01
CA VAL A 777 11.99 -80.25 -38.86
C VAL A 777 11.60 -81.66 -38.39
N PRO A 778 12.52 -82.52 -37.92
CA PRO A 778 12.21 -83.92 -37.59
C PRO A 778 11.15 -84.07 -36.49
N SER A 779 10.53 -85.25 -36.38
CA SER A 779 9.67 -85.59 -35.23
C SER A 779 10.48 -85.46 -33.93
N GLY A 780 9.91 -84.82 -32.91
CA GLY A 780 10.64 -84.52 -31.67
C GLY A 780 9.95 -83.52 -30.75
N ILE A 781 10.63 -83.20 -29.66
CA ILE A 781 10.18 -82.19 -28.68
C ILE A 781 10.76 -80.83 -29.06
N TYR A 782 9.90 -79.82 -29.05
CA TYR A 782 10.23 -78.42 -29.32
C TYR A 782 9.69 -77.52 -28.21
N PHE A 783 10.29 -76.35 -28.05
CA PHE A 783 9.89 -75.36 -27.06
C PHE A 783 9.58 -74.03 -27.71
N PHE A 784 8.37 -73.53 -27.49
CA PHE A 784 8.01 -72.16 -27.81
C PHE A 784 8.46 -71.29 -26.64
N LYS A 785 9.35 -70.35 -26.90
CA LYS A 785 9.74 -69.30 -25.96
C LYS A 785 9.12 -68.00 -26.44
N VAL A 786 8.27 -67.42 -25.61
CA VAL A 786 7.59 -66.15 -25.85
C VAL A 786 8.10 -65.13 -24.87
N ARG A 787 8.47 -63.95 -25.37
CA ARG A 787 8.74 -62.77 -24.57
C ARG A 787 7.73 -61.69 -24.93
N ALA A 788 7.01 -61.17 -23.95
CA ALA A 788 6.13 -60.02 -24.11
C ALA A 788 6.53 -58.97 -23.05
N GLY A 789 7.26 -57.93 -23.47
CA GLY A 789 7.87 -56.97 -22.54
C GLY A 789 8.89 -57.61 -21.59
N ALA A 790 8.63 -57.50 -20.28
CA ALA A 790 9.45 -58.10 -19.23
C ALA A 790 9.12 -59.59 -18.97
N ILE A 791 7.96 -60.07 -19.41
CA ILE A 791 7.50 -61.44 -19.17
C ILE A 791 8.10 -62.38 -20.22
N THR A 792 8.70 -63.48 -19.77
CA THR A 792 9.16 -64.56 -20.65
C THR A 792 8.56 -65.89 -20.20
N GLU A 793 7.84 -66.55 -21.10
CA GLU A 793 7.23 -67.85 -20.85
C GLU A 793 7.67 -68.89 -21.89
N THR A 794 7.61 -70.16 -21.50
CA THR A 794 7.96 -71.28 -22.39
C THR A 794 6.90 -72.38 -22.35
N ARG A 795 6.59 -72.96 -23.52
CA ARG A 795 5.67 -74.10 -23.66
C ARG A 795 6.27 -75.20 -24.50
N LYS A 796 6.11 -76.44 -24.04
CA LYS A 796 6.56 -77.66 -24.71
C LYS A 796 5.56 -78.10 -25.78
N VAL A 797 6.09 -78.52 -26.93
CA VAL A 797 5.35 -79.08 -28.07
C VAL A 797 5.97 -80.41 -28.46
N LEU A 798 5.14 -81.40 -28.77
CA LEU A 798 5.55 -82.64 -29.40
C LEU A 798 5.12 -82.62 -30.86
N LEU A 799 6.08 -82.70 -31.78
CA LEU A 799 5.83 -82.83 -33.22
C LEU A 799 5.97 -84.30 -33.63
N ILE A 800 4.96 -84.83 -34.32
CA ILE A 800 4.92 -86.21 -34.84
C ILE A 800 4.60 -86.14 -36.33
N ARG A 801 5.42 -86.77 -37.16
CA ARG A 801 5.14 -87.01 -38.57
C ARG A 801 4.76 -88.46 -38.84
#